data_AF-A0A8X8AZY8-F1
#
_entry.id   AF-A0A8X8AZY8-F1
#
_cell.length_a   1.000
_cell.length_b   1.000
_cell.length_c   1.000
_cell.angle_alpha   90.00
_cell.angle_beta   90.00
_cell.angle_gamma   90.00
#
_symmetry.space_group_name_H-M   'P 1'
#
loop_
_entity.id
_entity.type
_entity.pdbx_description
1 polymer ?
#
loop_
_entity_poly.entity_id
_entity_poly.type
_entity_poly.pdbx_seq_one_letter_code
_entity_poly.pdbx_strand_id
1 'polypeptide(L)'
;MASSLWVLLGSGIAGILLAAAKKLKKTIREDLGAFIEKLLLLPPPPPAPPKAPHPLTALSFAISDLLDVSGYVTGFGHPDWVRTHEPASSTCPVVSSLVEGGATCVGKTVVDELAFSISGETKHYESPTNPAAHDRIPGGSCSGAAVAVATNAVDFALGELSRFLFSLVRTVWFKIDLSFGNETWLIRWFARDPNTLRRVGLVLLHLPFATQRNPRQIILADDYFQLLKIPVDRITQVVIKSAEKLFGRQLLKHQNLENYFESNVPSLKEFARTKDIASAKVPTSRLLANVMQLLQRHEFLQNHEDWINTVKPAIDPVISSQLSENPVLTNEEVENLNAIRNQTRAAINSLLKIISEDYQNRASSLHSIASISGCCQVTVPLGHHEKCPVSVSSIARHGGDRFLLDTVQTMYASLQENSSVNADPKSSKKTISQEESAEIAKEKGNQAFKAKQWQKAIGLYSEAIKLSDSNGTYYSNRAAAYLEIGSFLQAEEDCTKAITLDKKNVKAYLRRGTAREMLSAYKEAMDDFKHALVLEPNNKRASLSAERLRKLFQSKRVHAEESQQKIVETDQYIEMTTTGPARTSSLMDDLLGLLRIRIKRGVNLAVRDINSSDPYVVVKMGKQVIYVVTIIEYSISISINIQINVYCVQKLKTRVVNKDVNPEWNEDLTLSVTDPSLTVLLTVYDHDIFSKDDKMGDAEFEIKPYIDALRMHLDGLPSGTIVTTVQPCRRNCLSEESKVTWIDGKLVQDLVLRLRHVECGEVEAQLQWIDLPGSKGL
;
A
#
# COMPACT_ATOMS: atom_id res chain seq x y z
N MET A 1 -26.11 33.89 8.99
CA MET A 1 -26.85 32.92 9.86
C MET A 1 -26.07 31.61 9.95
N ALA A 2 -26.21 30.85 11.04
CA ALA A 2 -25.46 29.61 11.25
C ALA A 2 -26.09 28.42 10.50
N SER A 3 -25.47 28.00 9.40
CA SER A 3 -25.87 26.81 8.64
C SER A 3 -25.63 25.54 9.46
N SER A 4 -26.67 24.76 9.73
CA SER A 4 -26.54 23.38 10.23
C SER A 4 -26.12 22.44 9.09
N LEU A 5 -25.27 21.44 9.40
CA LEU A 5 -24.50 20.66 8.43
C LEU A 5 -24.59 19.15 8.78
N TRP A 6 -25.10 18.36 7.84
CA TRP A 6 -25.56 16.98 8.00
C TRP A 6 -25.16 16.18 6.74
N VAL A 7 -24.78 14.91 6.87
CA VAL A 7 -24.42 14.03 5.74
C VAL A 7 -25.30 12.79 5.74
N LEU A 8 -25.79 12.38 4.58
CA LEU A 8 -26.47 11.10 4.35
C LEU A 8 -25.49 10.10 3.73
N LEU A 9 -25.42 8.88 4.25
CA LEU A 9 -24.59 7.78 3.74
C LEU A 9 -25.49 6.62 3.32
N GLY A 10 -25.27 6.10 2.11
CA GLY A 10 -25.87 4.86 1.61
C GLY A 10 -24.85 4.04 0.81
N SER A 11 -25.07 2.74 0.63
CA SER A 11 -24.16 1.94 -0.18
C SER A 11 -24.30 2.25 -1.68
N GLY A 12 -23.17 2.41 -2.37
CA GLY A 12 -23.13 2.57 -3.81
C GLY A 12 -23.17 1.20 -4.48
N ILE A 13 -24.35 0.78 -4.94
CA ILE A 13 -24.57 -0.60 -5.36
C ILE A 13 -24.39 -0.78 -6.86
N ALA A 14 -23.22 -1.31 -7.19
CA ALA A 14 -22.86 -1.61 -8.57
C ALA A 14 -22.47 -3.07 -8.77
N GLY A 15 -21.59 -3.61 -7.92
CA GLY A 15 -20.80 -4.81 -8.22
C GLY A 15 -21.52 -6.15 -8.45
N ILE A 16 -22.83 -6.29 -8.19
CA ILE A 16 -23.47 -7.63 -8.10
C ILE A 16 -24.70 -7.83 -9.03
N LEU A 17 -25.35 -6.77 -9.54
CA LEU A 17 -26.54 -6.95 -10.39
C LEU A 17 -26.24 -6.95 -11.89
N LEU A 18 -25.31 -6.11 -12.38
CA LEU A 18 -24.86 -6.16 -13.78
C LEU A 18 -23.85 -7.30 -14.04
N ALA A 19 -23.14 -7.76 -13.00
CA ALA A 19 -22.12 -8.82 -13.07
C ALA A 19 -22.67 -10.24 -13.41
N ALA A 20 -23.97 -10.39 -13.60
CA ALA A 20 -24.61 -11.66 -13.99
C ALA A 20 -24.65 -11.88 -15.51
N ALA A 21 -24.49 -10.84 -16.33
CA ALA A 21 -24.65 -10.92 -17.79
C ALA A 21 -23.33 -10.75 -18.54
N LYS A 22 -23.02 -11.74 -19.40
CA LYS A 22 -21.87 -11.83 -20.33
C LYS A 22 -20.47 -11.89 -19.68
N LYS A 23 -19.59 -12.63 -20.36
CA LYS A 23 -18.13 -12.59 -20.17
C LYS A 23 -17.53 -12.04 -21.46
N LEU A 24 -16.66 -11.04 -21.35
CA LEU A 24 -15.92 -10.51 -22.51
C LEU A 24 -14.52 -11.14 -22.56
N LYS A 25 -14.10 -11.54 -23.76
CA LYS A 25 -12.68 -11.79 -24.10
C LYS A 25 -12.24 -10.65 -25.01
N LYS A 26 -11.25 -9.86 -24.57
CA LYS A 26 -10.60 -8.81 -25.37
C LYS A 26 -9.10 -8.84 -25.15
N THR A 27 -8.35 -8.38 -26.16
CA THR A 27 -6.92 -8.06 -26.03
C THR A 27 -6.73 -6.85 -25.11
N ILE A 28 -5.63 -6.82 -24.36
CA ILE A 28 -5.38 -5.80 -23.34
C ILE A 28 -4.34 -4.80 -23.85
N ARG A 29 -4.72 -3.53 -23.96
CA ARG A 29 -3.81 -2.39 -24.21
C ARG A 29 -3.16 -1.91 -22.91
N GLU A 30 -2.02 -1.22 -23.00
CA GLU A 30 -1.32 -0.63 -21.84
C GLU A 30 -2.18 0.39 -21.06
N ASP A 31 -3.10 1.09 -21.74
CA ASP A 31 -4.03 2.06 -21.15
C ASP A 31 -5.41 1.46 -20.82
N LEU A 32 -5.57 0.14 -20.96
CA LEU A 32 -6.85 -0.59 -20.92
C LEU A 32 -7.95 -0.06 -21.87
N GLY A 33 -7.58 0.69 -22.92
CA GLY A 33 -8.53 1.34 -23.83
C GLY A 33 -9.24 2.55 -23.21
N ALA A 34 -8.60 3.26 -22.27
CA ALA A 34 -9.23 4.40 -21.61
C ALA A 34 -9.31 5.66 -22.48
N PHE A 35 -8.41 5.83 -23.45
CA PHE A 35 -8.31 7.05 -24.29
C PHE A 35 -8.84 6.84 -25.71
N ILE A 36 -9.56 7.84 -26.24
CA ILE A 36 -9.84 7.94 -27.68
C ILE A 36 -8.72 8.71 -28.41
N GLU A 37 -8.16 9.72 -27.75
CA GLU A 37 -7.25 10.69 -28.35
C GLU A 37 -6.28 11.24 -27.29
N LYS A 38 -5.03 11.45 -27.68
CA LYS A 38 -4.01 12.11 -26.85
C LYS A 38 -3.86 13.55 -27.31
N LEU A 39 -4.32 14.48 -26.48
CA LEU A 39 -4.11 15.92 -26.61
C LEU A 39 -3.32 16.43 -25.41
N LEU A 40 -2.62 17.56 -25.53
CA LEU A 40 -1.78 18.10 -24.47
C LEU A 40 -2.08 19.58 -24.23
N LEU A 41 -2.79 19.88 -23.13
CA LEU A 41 -2.97 21.26 -22.65
C LEU A 41 -2.00 21.50 -21.50
N LEU A 42 -1.00 22.34 -21.74
CA LEU A 42 0.00 22.71 -20.76
C LEU A 42 -0.51 23.85 -19.86
N PRO A 43 -0.25 23.80 -18.54
CA PRO A 43 -0.56 24.90 -17.63
C PRO A 43 0.27 26.16 -17.94
N PRO A 44 -0.16 27.35 -17.47
CA PRO A 44 0.67 28.55 -17.55
C PRO A 44 1.99 28.35 -16.79
N PRO A 45 3.06 29.09 -17.17
CA PRO A 45 4.33 29.01 -16.47
C PRO A 45 4.17 29.39 -14.99
N PRO A 46 4.85 28.69 -14.06
CA PRO A 46 4.68 28.93 -12.62
C PRO A 46 5.07 30.37 -12.26
N PRO A 47 4.37 31.01 -11.31
CA PRO A 47 4.57 32.40 -11.00
C PRO A 47 5.94 32.60 -10.33
N ALA A 48 6.60 33.72 -10.63
CA ALA A 48 7.90 34.04 -10.06
C ALA A 48 7.85 34.12 -8.52
N PRO A 49 8.88 33.62 -7.81
CA PRO A 49 9.02 33.81 -6.37
C PRO A 49 8.90 35.30 -5.99
N PRO A 50 8.25 35.64 -4.86
CA PRO A 50 7.82 34.77 -3.76
C PRO A 50 6.39 34.22 -3.89
N LYS A 51 5.73 34.32 -5.06
CA LYS A 51 4.35 33.81 -5.21
C LYS A 51 4.30 32.28 -5.11
N ALA A 52 3.26 31.77 -4.47
CA ALA A 52 3.05 30.32 -4.33
C ALA A 52 2.72 29.67 -5.69
N PRO A 53 3.13 28.41 -5.94
CA PRO A 53 2.73 27.66 -7.13
C PRO A 53 1.20 27.49 -7.25
N HIS A 54 0.72 27.25 -8.47
CA HIS A 54 -0.70 27.04 -8.74
C HIS A 54 -1.24 25.79 -7.98
N PRO A 55 -2.51 25.76 -7.52
CA PRO A 55 -3.00 24.71 -6.60
C PRO A 55 -2.91 23.27 -7.11
N LEU A 56 -2.90 23.06 -8.43
CA LEU A 56 -2.84 21.76 -9.11
C LEU A 56 -1.47 21.49 -9.77
N THR A 57 -0.45 22.31 -9.46
CA THR A 57 0.92 22.13 -9.98
C THR A 57 1.36 20.66 -9.86
N ALA A 58 1.94 20.15 -10.95
CA ALA A 58 2.42 18.78 -11.13
C ALA A 58 1.35 17.67 -11.05
N LEU A 59 0.07 17.99 -11.24
CA LEU A 59 -0.99 17.00 -11.49
C LEU A 59 -1.29 16.85 -12.98
N SER A 60 -1.57 15.61 -13.38
CA SER A 60 -2.08 15.24 -14.71
C SER A 60 -3.57 14.93 -14.69
N PHE A 61 -4.30 15.31 -15.75
CA PHE A 61 -5.71 14.96 -15.88
C PHE A 61 -6.15 14.62 -17.31
N ALA A 62 -7.24 13.88 -17.40
CA ALA A 62 -7.93 13.58 -18.65
C ALA A 62 -9.37 14.12 -18.63
N ILE A 63 -9.99 14.25 -19.80
CA ILE A 63 -11.36 14.73 -19.96
C ILE A 63 -12.19 13.70 -20.73
N SER A 64 -13.47 13.53 -20.41
CA SER A 64 -14.38 12.79 -21.28
C SER A 64 -14.55 13.44 -22.65
N ASP A 65 -14.83 12.66 -23.68
CA ASP A 65 -15.23 13.15 -25.02
C ASP A 65 -16.67 13.70 -25.06
N LEU A 66 -16.97 14.55 -24.08
CA LEU A 66 -18.17 15.35 -23.89
C LEU A 66 -17.79 16.80 -23.53
N LEU A 67 -16.48 17.09 -23.43
CA LEU A 67 -15.92 18.38 -23.01
C LEU A 67 -15.08 18.99 -24.13
N ASP A 68 -15.44 20.22 -24.49
CA ASP A 68 -14.81 20.94 -25.60
C ASP A 68 -13.39 21.41 -25.29
N VAL A 69 -12.55 21.32 -26.32
CA VAL A 69 -11.18 21.84 -26.35
C VAL A 69 -10.99 22.58 -27.67
N SER A 70 -10.51 23.83 -27.60
CA SER A 70 -10.34 24.67 -28.79
C SER A 70 -9.49 23.97 -29.85
N GLY A 71 -10.02 23.85 -31.08
CA GLY A 71 -9.38 23.18 -32.21
C GLY A 71 -9.61 21.66 -32.30
N TYR A 72 -10.35 21.05 -31.39
CA TYR A 72 -10.72 19.62 -31.43
C TYR A 72 -12.23 19.44 -31.59
N VAL A 73 -12.66 18.42 -32.31
CA VAL A 73 -14.07 18.00 -32.36
C VAL A 73 -14.41 17.25 -31.07
N THR A 74 -15.61 17.44 -30.53
CA THR A 74 -16.15 16.63 -29.43
C THR A 74 -17.07 15.58 -30.00
N GLY A 75 -16.67 14.31 -29.87
CA GLY A 75 -17.25 13.18 -30.61
C GLY A 75 -18.42 12.50 -29.92
N PHE A 76 -18.75 12.84 -28.68
CA PHE A 76 -19.98 12.42 -27.99
C PHE A 76 -20.20 10.89 -27.97
N GLY A 77 -19.10 10.11 -28.02
CA GLY A 77 -19.13 8.65 -28.11
C GLY A 77 -19.56 8.07 -29.46
N HIS A 78 -19.69 8.87 -30.54
CA HIS A 78 -20.27 8.45 -31.82
C HIS A 78 -19.51 9.00 -33.06
N PRO A 79 -19.10 8.18 -34.05
CA PRO A 79 -18.31 8.65 -35.20
C PRO A 79 -19.08 9.56 -36.16
N ASP A 80 -20.38 9.31 -36.40
CA ASP A 80 -21.19 10.28 -37.18
C ASP A 80 -21.32 11.65 -36.48
N TRP A 81 -21.19 11.72 -35.15
CA TRP A 81 -21.20 13.00 -34.44
C TRP A 81 -19.92 13.78 -34.73
N VAL A 82 -18.76 13.12 -34.71
CA VAL A 82 -17.49 13.69 -35.18
C VAL A 82 -17.57 14.14 -36.65
N ARG A 83 -18.30 13.40 -37.49
CA ARG A 83 -18.45 13.69 -38.93
C ARG A 83 -19.33 14.91 -39.24
N THR A 84 -20.21 15.34 -38.32
CA THR A 84 -21.18 16.42 -38.58
C THR A 84 -21.01 17.65 -37.69
N HIS A 85 -20.02 17.67 -36.79
CA HIS A 85 -19.74 18.79 -35.92
C HIS A 85 -18.34 19.34 -36.17
N GLU A 86 -18.23 20.65 -36.29
CA GLU A 86 -16.96 21.35 -36.48
C GLU A 86 -16.11 21.31 -35.18
N PRO A 87 -14.78 21.52 -35.28
CA PRO A 87 -13.93 21.66 -34.10
C PRO A 87 -14.38 22.82 -33.21
N ALA A 88 -14.37 22.62 -31.89
CA ALA A 88 -14.82 23.62 -30.95
C ALA A 88 -13.98 24.91 -31.04
N SER A 89 -14.62 26.07 -31.05
CA SER A 89 -13.92 27.37 -31.10
C SER A 89 -13.15 27.66 -29.82
N SER A 90 -13.63 27.17 -28.68
CA SER A 90 -13.15 27.50 -27.34
C SER A 90 -13.10 26.28 -26.44
N THR A 91 -12.11 26.22 -25.55
CA THR A 91 -12.02 25.18 -24.52
C THR A 91 -13.05 25.45 -23.42
N CYS A 92 -13.73 24.40 -22.96
CA CYS A 92 -14.71 24.45 -21.87
C CYS A 92 -14.12 25.21 -20.64
N PRO A 93 -14.86 26.18 -20.04
CA PRO A 93 -14.35 27.01 -18.93
C PRO A 93 -13.77 26.22 -17.75
N VAL A 94 -14.28 25.01 -17.53
CA VAL A 94 -13.90 24.09 -16.45
C VAL A 94 -12.56 23.41 -16.74
N VAL A 95 -12.33 23.01 -18.00
CA VAL A 95 -11.04 22.49 -18.46
C VAL A 95 -9.98 23.60 -18.39
N SER A 96 -10.32 24.81 -18.86
CA SER A 96 -9.47 26.00 -18.75
C SER A 96 -9.12 26.33 -17.29
N SER A 97 -10.10 26.34 -16.38
CA SER A 97 -9.90 26.61 -14.95
C SER A 97 -8.92 25.64 -14.26
N LEU A 98 -8.81 24.40 -14.74
CA LEU A 98 -7.88 23.39 -14.21
C LEU A 98 -6.46 23.54 -14.79
N VAL A 99 -6.37 23.89 -16.08
CA VAL A 99 -5.11 24.21 -16.74
C VAL A 99 -4.51 25.48 -16.12
N GLU A 100 -5.29 26.56 -15.99
CA GLU A 100 -4.95 27.76 -15.22
C GLU A 100 -4.70 27.46 -13.73
N GLY A 101 -5.38 26.46 -13.19
CA GLY A 101 -5.15 25.89 -11.86
C GLY A 101 -3.81 25.15 -11.70
N GLY A 102 -3.04 24.97 -12.78
CA GLY A 102 -1.69 24.37 -12.78
C GLY A 102 -1.62 22.89 -13.19
N ALA A 103 -2.74 22.29 -13.62
CA ALA A 103 -2.79 20.90 -14.06
C ALA A 103 -2.47 20.77 -15.56
N THR A 104 -1.94 19.61 -15.97
CA THR A 104 -1.71 19.29 -17.40
C THR A 104 -2.80 18.35 -17.91
N CYS A 105 -3.52 18.73 -18.96
CA CYS A 105 -4.47 17.83 -19.62
C CYS A 105 -3.74 16.93 -20.62
N VAL A 106 -3.98 15.61 -20.62
CA VAL A 106 -3.20 14.61 -21.40
C VAL A 106 -4.01 13.76 -22.38
N GLY A 107 -5.33 13.98 -22.52
CA GLY A 107 -6.13 13.27 -23.50
C GLY A 107 -7.64 13.28 -23.27
N LYS A 108 -8.38 12.93 -24.33
CA LYS A 108 -9.81 12.63 -24.29
C LYS A 108 -10.03 11.14 -24.03
N THR A 109 -10.91 10.83 -23.09
CA THR A 109 -11.24 9.45 -22.66
C THR A 109 -12.56 8.96 -23.22
N VAL A 110 -12.64 7.64 -23.42
CA VAL A 110 -13.81 6.94 -23.96
C VAL A 110 -15.07 7.20 -23.12
N VAL A 111 -16.20 7.34 -23.81
CA VAL A 111 -17.53 7.54 -23.26
C VAL A 111 -18.49 6.57 -23.95
N ASP A 112 -19.47 6.06 -23.20
CA ASP A 112 -20.63 5.35 -23.73
C ASP A 112 -21.34 6.17 -24.83
N GLU A 113 -21.91 5.50 -25.82
CA GLU A 113 -22.53 6.14 -26.99
C GLU A 113 -23.61 7.18 -26.59
N LEU A 114 -23.45 8.41 -27.12
CA LEU A 114 -24.30 9.57 -26.86
C LEU A 114 -24.51 9.86 -25.34
N ALA A 115 -23.56 9.44 -24.50
CA ALA A 115 -23.63 9.46 -23.04
C ALA A 115 -24.89 8.80 -22.42
N PHE A 116 -25.62 7.97 -23.17
CA PHE A 116 -26.96 7.48 -22.81
C PHE A 116 -26.95 6.13 -22.08
N SER A 117 -25.81 5.43 -22.02
CA SER A 117 -25.63 4.18 -21.29
C SER A 117 -24.83 4.35 -19.98
N ILE A 118 -24.97 3.37 -19.08
CA ILE A 118 -24.26 3.26 -17.80
C ILE A 118 -23.38 2.01 -17.70
N SER A 119 -23.16 1.30 -18.81
CA SER A 119 -22.41 0.03 -18.82
C SER A 119 -20.90 0.24 -18.94
N GLY A 120 -20.44 1.22 -19.70
CA GLY A 120 -19.06 1.26 -20.18
C GLY A 120 -18.80 0.36 -21.40
N GLU A 121 -19.85 -0.17 -22.03
CA GLU A 121 -19.76 -0.83 -23.33
C GLU A 121 -20.00 0.19 -24.46
N THR A 122 -19.26 0.02 -25.55
CA THR A 122 -19.22 0.96 -26.67
C THR A 122 -19.31 0.21 -27.99
N LYS A 123 -20.15 0.71 -28.91
CA LYS A 123 -20.35 0.13 -30.23
C LYS A 123 -19.24 0.50 -31.22
N HIS A 124 -18.84 1.77 -31.23
CA HIS A 124 -17.94 2.34 -32.24
C HIS A 124 -16.47 2.41 -31.81
N TYR A 125 -16.22 2.60 -30.51
CA TYR A 125 -14.89 2.67 -29.92
C TYR A 125 -14.54 1.39 -29.14
N GLU A 126 -13.26 1.15 -28.88
CA GLU A 126 -12.83 0.00 -28.07
C GLU A 126 -13.19 0.21 -26.59
N SER A 127 -14.13 -0.58 -26.08
CA SER A 127 -14.71 -0.34 -24.75
C SER A 127 -13.69 -0.56 -23.62
N PRO A 128 -13.56 0.35 -22.64
CA PRO A 128 -12.52 0.30 -21.62
C PRO A 128 -12.62 -0.97 -20.76
N THR A 129 -11.47 -1.57 -20.44
CA THR A 129 -11.42 -2.78 -19.60
C THR A 129 -11.40 -2.39 -18.11
N ASN A 130 -12.25 -3.00 -17.29
CA ASN A 130 -12.24 -2.74 -15.84
C ASN A 130 -10.92 -3.22 -15.21
N PRO A 131 -10.11 -2.35 -14.57
CA PRO A 131 -8.81 -2.71 -14.00
C PRO A 131 -8.90 -3.59 -12.74
N ALA A 132 -10.04 -3.64 -12.06
CA ALA A 132 -10.23 -4.46 -10.86
C ALA A 132 -10.69 -5.90 -11.20
N ALA A 133 -11.43 -6.06 -12.30
CA ALA A 133 -11.91 -7.36 -12.78
C ALA A 133 -12.12 -7.32 -14.31
N HIS A 134 -11.12 -7.76 -15.09
CA HIS A 134 -11.10 -7.62 -16.55
C HIS A 134 -12.22 -8.37 -17.30
N ASP A 135 -12.90 -9.32 -16.65
CA ASP A 135 -14.08 -10.01 -17.19
C ASP A 135 -15.40 -9.24 -16.95
N ARG A 136 -15.32 -8.03 -16.37
CA ARG A 136 -16.45 -7.15 -16.01
C ARG A 136 -16.39 -5.82 -16.74
N ILE A 137 -17.56 -5.22 -16.91
CA ILE A 137 -17.73 -3.87 -17.45
C ILE A 137 -17.19 -2.81 -16.45
N PRO A 138 -16.70 -1.64 -16.91
CA PRO A 138 -16.17 -0.58 -16.04
C PRO A 138 -17.27 0.35 -15.47
N GLY A 139 -18.49 0.30 -16.01
CA GLY A 139 -19.55 1.28 -15.70
C GLY A 139 -19.37 2.58 -16.49
N GLY A 140 -20.49 3.21 -16.86
CA GLY A 140 -20.57 4.37 -17.76
C GLY A 140 -21.41 5.53 -17.18
N SER A 141 -21.57 6.66 -17.88
CA SER A 141 -21.17 6.90 -19.27
C SER A 141 -19.69 7.24 -19.48
N CYS A 142 -19.02 7.86 -18.51
CA CYS A 142 -17.61 8.24 -18.64
C CYS A 142 -16.67 7.11 -18.17
N SER A 143 -16.80 5.96 -18.80
CA SER A 143 -16.05 4.73 -18.50
C SER A 143 -14.53 4.91 -18.63
N GLY A 144 -14.07 5.61 -19.69
CA GLY A 144 -12.66 5.87 -19.92
C GLY A 144 -12.03 6.75 -18.82
N ALA A 145 -12.73 7.79 -18.36
CA ALA A 145 -12.24 8.67 -17.28
C ALA A 145 -12.00 7.91 -15.97
N ALA A 146 -12.92 6.99 -15.62
CA ALA A 146 -12.79 6.15 -14.43
C ALA A 146 -11.63 5.13 -14.56
N VAL A 147 -11.44 4.54 -15.74
CA VAL A 147 -10.35 3.59 -16.00
C VAL A 147 -8.98 4.31 -16.07
N ALA A 148 -8.89 5.49 -16.67
CA ALA A 148 -7.65 6.29 -16.76
C ALA A 148 -7.11 6.68 -15.37
N VAL A 149 -7.99 7.06 -14.44
CA VAL A 149 -7.62 7.35 -13.05
C VAL A 149 -7.16 6.09 -12.31
N ALA A 150 -7.88 4.97 -12.45
CA ALA A 150 -7.58 3.74 -11.70
C ALA A 150 -6.40 2.93 -12.25
N THR A 151 -6.04 3.08 -13.52
CA THR A 151 -4.81 2.51 -14.12
C THR A 151 -3.55 3.30 -13.74
N ASN A 152 -3.70 4.45 -13.10
CA ASN A 152 -2.65 5.46 -12.88
C ASN A 152 -2.17 6.18 -14.15
N ALA A 153 -2.95 6.19 -15.24
CA ALA A 153 -2.62 6.97 -16.43
C ALA A 153 -2.75 8.50 -16.19
N VAL A 154 -3.63 8.90 -15.26
CA VAL A 154 -3.79 10.29 -14.78
C VAL A 154 -4.08 10.36 -13.28
N ASP A 155 -3.84 11.50 -12.64
CA ASP A 155 -4.08 11.73 -11.22
C ASP A 155 -5.54 12.01 -10.91
N PHE A 156 -6.22 12.72 -11.81
CA PHE A 156 -7.67 12.89 -11.81
C PHE A 156 -8.25 12.92 -13.24
N ALA A 157 -9.57 12.84 -13.40
CA ALA A 157 -10.22 13.00 -14.70
C ALA A 157 -11.64 13.60 -14.58
N LEU A 158 -12.10 14.30 -15.60
CA LEU A 158 -13.45 14.91 -15.68
C LEU A 158 -14.45 14.05 -16.46
N GLY A 159 -15.74 14.15 -16.11
CA GLY A 159 -16.87 13.64 -16.90
C GLY A 159 -18.21 14.35 -16.58
N GLU A 160 -19.02 14.57 -17.61
CA GLU A 160 -20.19 15.48 -17.68
C GLU A 160 -20.77 15.34 -19.11
N LEU A 161 -22.06 15.46 -19.49
CA LEU A 161 -23.32 15.79 -18.79
C LEU A 161 -24.47 14.87 -19.26
N SER A 162 -25.21 14.24 -18.35
CA SER A 162 -26.58 13.71 -18.61
C SER A 162 -27.35 13.31 -17.33
N ARG A 163 -27.07 13.98 -16.20
CA ARG A 163 -27.47 13.59 -14.82
C ARG A 163 -26.93 12.23 -14.34
N PHE A 164 -26.47 11.32 -15.20
CA PHE A 164 -26.10 9.95 -14.86
C PHE A 164 -24.64 9.61 -15.08
N LEU A 165 -24.06 8.86 -14.13
CA LEU A 165 -22.71 8.30 -14.21
C LEU A 165 -22.48 7.32 -13.04
N PHE A 166 -21.97 6.14 -13.34
CA PHE A 166 -21.91 4.99 -12.44
C PHE A 166 -20.59 4.24 -12.67
N SER A 167 -19.63 4.40 -11.76
CA SER A 167 -18.32 3.75 -11.86
C SER A 167 -18.31 2.42 -11.12
N LEU A 168 -17.98 1.33 -11.83
CA LEU A 168 -17.61 0.02 -11.27
C LEU A 168 -16.08 -0.08 -11.05
N VAL A 169 -15.38 1.05 -11.04
CA VAL A 169 -13.92 1.14 -10.92
C VAL A 169 -13.53 1.67 -9.53
N ARG A 170 -12.34 1.29 -9.04
CA ARG A 170 -11.81 1.67 -7.72
C ARG A 170 -11.30 3.13 -7.68
N THR A 171 -12.18 4.07 -7.98
CA THR A 171 -11.95 5.52 -7.98
C THR A 171 -12.78 6.20 -6.88
N VAL A 172 -12.21 7.19 -6.18
CA VAL A 172 -13.05 8.17 -5.47
C VAL A 172 -13.63 9.13 -6.51
N TRP A 173 -14.91 9.47 -6.45
CA TRP A 173 -15.48 10.47 -7.36
C TRP A 173 -16.42 11.46 -6.67
N PHE A 174 -16.40 12.71 -7.14
CA PHE A 174 -17.28 13.81 -6.73
C PHE A 174 -18.33 14.09 -7.82
N LYS A 175 -19.50 14.59 -7.43
CA LYS A 175 -20.52 15.18 -8.31
C LYS A 175 -20.96 16.52 -7.74
N ILE A 176 -20.95 17.55 -8.60
CA ILE A 176 -21.35 18.92 -8.26
C ILE A 176 -22.25 19.53 -9.34
N ASP A 177 -23.11 20.46 -8.94
CA ASP A 177 -23.73 21.45 -9.84
C ASP A 177 -22.89 22.75 -9.73
N LEU A 178 -22.22 23.16 -10.81
CA LEU A 178 -21.44 24.40 -10.90
C LEU A 178 -22.13 25.39 -11.84
N SER A 179 -22.14 26.68 -11.50
CA SER A 179 -22.72 27.73 -12.36
C SER A 179 -21.62 28.67 -12.84
N PHE A 180 -21.41 28.73 -14.15
CA PHE A 180 -20.46 29.62 -14.81
C PHE A 180 -21.25 30.60 -15.69
N GLY A 181 -21.38 31.85 -15.23
CA GLY A 181 -22.25 32.83 -15.89
C GLY A 181 -23.72 32.41 -15.82
N ASN A 182 -24.39 32.37 -16.98
CA ASN A 182 -25.79 31.93 -17.09
C ASN A 182 -25.96 30.42 -17.25
N GLU A 183 -24.86 29.65 -17.39
CA GLU A 183 -24.89 28.23 -17.68
C GLU A 183 -24.59 27.39 -16.43
N THR A 184 -25.29 26.27 -16.27
CA THR A 184 -25.10 25.34 -15.15
C THR A 184 -24.54 24.01 -15.66
N TRP A 185 -23.28 23.78 -15.30
CA TRP A 185 -22.44 22.66 -15.70
C TRP A 185 -22.43 21.62 -14.56
N LEU A 186 -22.91 20.40 -14.85
CA LEU A 186 -23.06 19.31 -13.89
C LEU A 186 -21.83 18.39 -13.95
N ILE A 187 -20.77 18.83 -13.30
CA ILE A 187 -19.44 18.24 -13.41
C ILE A 187 -19.24 17.11 -12.41
N ARG A 188 -18.56 16.07 -12.86
CA ARG A 188 -18.06 14.99 -12.02
C ARG A 188 -16.58 14.82 -12.27
N TRP A 189 -15.83 14.52 -11.21
CA TRP A 189 -14.41 14.19 -11.35
C TRP A 189 -14.02 12.99 -10.51
N PHE A 190 -13.11 12.20 -11.08
CA PHE A 190 -12.54 10.98 -10.51
C PHE A 190 -11.15 11.30 -9.99
N ALA A 191 -10.75 10.76 -8.83
CA ALA A 191 -9.41 10.84 -8.30
C ALA A 191 -9.04 9.53 -7.58
N ARG A 192 -7.73 9.25 -7.45
CA ARG A 192 -7.24 8.10 -6.68
C ARG A 192 -7.32 8.32 -5.17
N ASP A 193 -7.33 9.56 -4.70
CA ASP A 193 -7.39 9.92 -3.28
C ASP A 193 -8.23 11.19 -2.98
N PRO A 194 -8.75 11.38 -1.76
CA PRO A 194 -9.55 12.55 -1.40
C PRO A 194 -8.80 13.88 -1.38
N ASN A 195 -7.47 13.91 -1.22
CA ASN A 195 -6.71 15.18 -1.19
C ASN A 195 -6.62 15.74 -2.61
N THR A 196 -6.35 14.89 -3.61
CA THR A 196 -6.44 15.26 -5.04
C THR A 196 -7.87 15.66 -5.39
N LEU A 197 -8.87 14.87 -4.98
CA LEU A 197 -10.30 15.19 -5.18
C LEU A 197 -10.64 16.59 -4.63
N ARG A 198 -10.13 16.93 -3.44
CA ARG A 198 -10.36 18.22 -2.77
C ARG A 198 -9.56 19.37 -3.38
N ARG A 199 -8.32 19.17 -3.82
CA ARG A 199 -7.52 20.19 -4.54
C ARG A 199 -8.25 20.63 -5.80
N VAL A 200 -8.72 19.67 -6.61
CA VAL A 200 -9.52 19.91 -7.81
C VAL A 200 -10.81 20.66 -7.46
N GLY A 201 -11.58 20.18 -6.49
CA GLY A 201 -12.83 20.81 -6.07
C GLY A 201 -12.68 22.25 -5.55
N LEU A 202 -11.60 22.57 -4.83
CA LEU A 202 -11.34 23.94 -4.35
C LEU A 202 -11.07 24.93 -5.49
N VAL A 203 -10.41 24.48 -6.57
CA VAL A 203 -10.20 25.30 -7.78
C VAL A 203 -11.51 25.50 -8.53
N LEU A 204 -12.24 24.42 -8.83
CA LEU A 204 -13.50 24.47 -9.57
C LEU A 204 -14.62 25.26 -8.87
N LEU A 205 -14.60 25.30 -7.53
CA LEU A 205 -15.55 26.08 -6.73
C LEU A 205 -15.08 27.49 -6.35
N HIS A 206 -13.87 27.88 -6.75
CA HIS A 206 -13.22 29.16 -6.37
C HIS A 206 -13.25 29.44 -4.84
N LEU A 207 -13.17 28.40 -4.01
CA LEU A 207 -13.42 28.50 -2.57
C LEU A 207 -12.17 28.90 -1.77
N PRO A 208 -12.26 29.88 -0.85
CA PRO A 208 -11.14 30.25 0.02
C PRO A 208 -10.77 29.14 1.00
N PHE A 209 -9.54 29.14 1.50
CA PHE A 209 -9.05 28.19 2.53
C PHE A 209 -9.60 28.51 3.94
N ALA A 210 -10.92 28.33 4.12
CA ALA A 210 -11.59 28.37 5.41
C ALA A 210 -11.36 27.10 6.26
N THR A 211 -11.53 27.21 7.58
CA THR A 211 -11.39 26.11 8.55
C THR A 211 -12.38 24.98 8.31
N GLN A 212 -11.91 23.74 8.54
CA GLN A 212 -12.70 22.52 8.42
C GLN A 212 -13.82 22.50 9.48
N ARG A 213 -14.96 21.89 9.15
CA ARG A 213 -16.11 21.76 10.06
C ARG A 213 -16.55 20.31 10.16
N ASN A 214 -16.61 19.79 11.38
CA ASN A 214 -17.14 18.45 11.64
C ASN A 214 -18.66 18.39 11.35
N PRO A 215 -19.18 17.23 10.91
CA PRO A 215 -20.62 17.01 10.75
C PRO A 215 -21.34 17.13 12.10
N ARG A 216 -22.56 17.67 12.10
CA ARG A 216 -23.46 17.63 13.28
C ARG A 216 -24.32 16.36 13.31
N GLN A 217 -24.36 15.63 12.21
CA GLN A 217 -25.10 14.38 12.05
C GLN A 217 -24.54 13.59 10.87
N ILE A 218 -24.52 12.27 11.02
CA ILE A 218 -24.37 11.31 9.93
C ILE A 218 -25.63 10.44 9.93
N ILE A 219 -26.34 10.39 8.81
CA ILE A 219 -27.55 9.59 8.63
C ILE A 219 -27.19 8.36 7.79
N LEU A 220 -27.56 7.17 8.26
CA LEU A 220 -27.43 5.91 7.51
C LEU A 220 -28.76 5.55 6.87
N ALA A 221 -28.78 5.37 5.55
CA ALA A 221 -29.93 4.89 4.78
C ALA A 221 -30.00 3.36 4.83
N ASP A 222 -30.46 2.79 5.95
CA ASP A 222 -30.41 1.35 6.23
C ASP A 222 -31.15 0.52 5.17
N ASP A 223 -32.24 1.04 4.63
CA ASP A 223 -32.97 0.46 3.51
C ASP A 223 -32.15 0.31 2.24
N TYR A 224 -31.20 1.21 2.02
CA TYR A 224 -30.31 1.21 0.87
C TYR A 224 -29.00 0.45 1.16
N PHE A 225 -28.75 0.02 2.40
CA PHE A 225 -27.82 -1.07 2.74
C PHE A 225 -28.51 -2.46 2.72
N GLN A 226 -29.79 -2.51 3.12
CA GLN A 226 -30.84 -3.56 2.96
C GLN A 226 -30.92 -4.30 1.61
N LEU A 227 -30.19 -3.78 0.65
CA LEU A 227 -30.17 -4.09 -0.77
C LEU A 227 -29.08 -5.11 -1.13
N LEU A 228 -27.97 -5.02 -0.40
CA LEU A 228 -26.74 -5.67 -0.77
C LEU A 228 -26.93 -7.19 -0.72
N LYS A 229 -26.53 -7.90 -1.80
CA LYS A 229 -26.28 -9.36 -1.70
C LYS A 229 -25.03 -9.67 -0.85
N ILE A 230 -24.35 -8.62 -0.37
CA ILE A 230 -23.30 -8.64 0.65
C ILE A 230 -23.98 -8.52 2.01
N PRO A 231 -23.60 -9.31 3.04
CA PRO A 231 -24.11 -9.14 4.39
C PRO A 231 -24.00 -7.69 4.88
N VAL A 232 -25.15 -7.12 5.25
CA VAL A 232 -25.34 -5.70 5.62
C VAL A 232 -24.31 -5.26 6.66
N ASP A 233 -24.21 -6.04 7.73
CA ASP A 233 -23.33 -5.78 8.87
C ASP A 233 -21.88 -5.59 8.42
N ARG A 234 -21.43 -6.35 7.42
CA ARG A 234 -20.04 -6.29 6.94
C ARG A 234 -19.65 -4.92 6.41
N ILE A 235 -20.60 -4.17 5.82
CA ILE A 235 -20.40 -2.85 5.25
C ILE A 235 -20.87 -1.76 6.22
N THR A 236 -22.06 -1.89 6.80
CA THR A 236 -22.61 -0.88 7.70
C THR A 236 -21.77 -0.76 8.98
N GLN A 237 -21.19 -1.85 9.52
CA GLN A 237 -20.26 -1.78 10.66
C GLN A 237 -18.96 -1.03 10.32
N VAL A 238 -18.46 -1.10 9.08
CA VAL A 238 -17.27 -0.33 8.66
C VAL A 238 -17.58 1.17 8.70
N VAL A 239 -18.76 1.56 8.21
CA VAL A 239 -19.23 2.95 8.25
C VAL A 239 -19.50 3.42 9.68
N ILE A 240 -20.23 2.64 10.48
CA ILE A 240 -20.56 2.93 11.89
C ILE A 240 -19.25 3.11 12.68
N LYS A 241 -18.38 2.10 12.72
CA LYS A 241 -17.11 2.18 13.49
C LYS A 241 -16.26 3.37 13.06
N SER A 242 -16.21 3.67 11.76
CA SER A 242 -15.46 4.82 11.25
C SER A 242 -16.03 6.16 11.70
N ALA A 243 -17.36 6.32 11.69
CA ALA A 243 -18.05 7.52 12.11
C ALA A 243 -18.07 7.68 13.65
N GLU A 244 -18.27 6.59 14.40
CA GLU A 244 -18.16 6.56 15.86
C GLU A 244 -16.75 6.97 16.32
N LYS A 245 -15.69 6.41 15.71
CA LYS A 245 -14.28 6.70 16.01
C LYS A 245 -13.90 8.17 15.75
N LEU A 246 -14.46 8.81 14.72
CA LEU A 246 -14.05 10.15 14.28
C LEU A 246 -14.92 11.29 14.81
N PHE A 247 -16.22 11.05 15.01
CA PHE A 247 -17.19 12.10 15.34
C PHE A 247 -18.07 11.79 16.56
N GLY A 248 -17.99 10.57 17.09
CA GLY A 248 -18.75 10.14 18.27
C GLY A 248 -20.13 9.58 17.95
N ARG A 249 -20.52 8.54 18.70
CA ARG A 249 -21.74 7.75 18.53
C ARG A 249 -23.04 8.55 18.55
N GLN A 250 -23.08 9.67 19.26
CA GLN A 250 -24.26 10.52 19.40
C GLN A 250 -24.69 11.24 18.10
N LEU A 251 -23.81 11.31 17.09
CA LEU A 251 -24.09 12.00 15.83
C LEU A 251 -24.65 11.08 14.75
N LEU A 252 -24.54 9.76 14.91
CA LEU A 252 -25.13 8.77 14.01
C LEU A 252 -26.65 8.68 14.22
N LYS A 253 -27.40 8.65 13.12
CA LYS A 253 -28.80 8.23 13.09
C LYS A 253 -29.02 7.22 11.99
N HIS A 254 -29.96 6.32 12.24
CA HIS A 254 -30.51 5.41 11.27
C HIS A 254 -31.78 6.01 10.68
N GLN A 255 -31.98 5.83 9.37
CA GLN A 255 -33.12 6.34 8.63
C GLN A 255 -33.46 5.34 7.51
N ASN A 256 -34.73 5.30 7.17
CA ASN A 256 -35.23 4.59 5.99
C ASN A 256 -35.91 5.62 5.09
N LEU A 257 -35.60 5.60 3.79
CA LEU A 257 -35.85 6.71 2.87
C LEU A 257 -37.19 6.58 2.12
N GLU A 258 -37.80 5.41 2.10
CA GLU A 258 -38.84 5.07 1.11
C GLU A 258 -40.24 5.52 1.53
N ASN A 259 -40.65 5.29 2.78
CA ASN A 259 -41.78 5.99 3.40
C ASN A 259 -41.49 7.48 3.51
N TYR A 260 -40.23 7.88 3.73
CA TYR A 260 -39.88 9.30 3.85
C TYR A 260 -40.23 10.03 2.55
N PHE A 261 -39.80 9.52 1.40
CA PHE A 261 -40.24 10.03 0.10
C PHE A 261 -41.73 9.76 -0.16
N GLU A 262 -42.30 8.62 0.24
CA GLU A 262 -43.74 8.35 0.12
C GLU A 262 -44.61 9.42 0.83
N SER A 263 -44.08 9.98 1.92
CA SER A 263 -44.73 11.01 2.75
C SER A 263 -44.41 12.45 2.31
N ASN A 264 -43.23 12.69 1.75
CA ASN A 264 -42.73 14.03 1.41
C ASN A 264 -42.75 14.35 -0.10
N VAL A 265 -43.09 13.39 -0.97
CA VAL A 265 -43.17 13.55 -2.44
C VAL A 265 -44.53 13.03 -2.95
N PRO A 266 -45.66 13.68 -2.59
CA PRO A 266 -47.00 13.17 -2.89
C PRO A 266 -47.29 12.97 -4.39
N SER A 267 -46.70 13.80 -5.28
CA SER A 267 -46.83 13.67 -6.74
C SER A 267 -46.34 12.32 -7.29
N LEU A 268 -45.47 11.61 -6.55
CA LEU A 268 -45.00 10.28 -6.93
C LEU A 268 -46.12 9.22 -6.86
N LYS A 269 -47.08 9.38 -5.94
CA LYS A 269 -48.27 8.50 -5.82
C LYS A 269 -49.26 8.70 -6.96
N GLU A 270 -49.33 9.91 -7.48
CA GLU A 270 -50.17 10.28 -8.61
C GLU A 270 -49.60 9.68 -9.91
N PHE A 271 -48.30 9.91 -10.18
CA PHE A 271 -47.59 9.28 -11.29
C PHE A 271 -47.70 7.74 -11.31
N ALA A 272 -47.65 7.09 -10.15
CA ALA A 272 -47.83 5.64 -10.03
C ALA A 272 -49.24 5.14 -10.43
N ARG A 273 -50.28 5.98 -10.28
CA ARG A 273 -51.64 5.69 -10.74
C ARG A 273 -51.78 5.90 -12.24
N THR A 274 -51.31 7.04 -12.76
CA THR A 274 -51.49 7.43 -14.17
C THR A 274 -50.82 6.50 -15.17
N LYS A 275 -49.78 5.76 -14.75
CA LYS A 275 -49.09 4.75 -15.60
C LYS A 275 -49.59 3.30 -15.43
N ASP A 276 -50.71 3.11 -14.74
CA ASP A 276 -51.34 1.79 -14.46
C ASP A 276 -50.43 0.78 -13.72
N ILE A 277 -49.42 1.32 -13.02
CA ILE A 277 -48.43 0.57 -12.22
C ILE A 277 -49.06 0.09 -10.88
N ALA A 278 -50.24 0.60 -10.54
CA ALA A 278 -50.92 0.44 -9.24
C ALA A 278 -51.39 -0.98 -8.89
N SER A 279 -51.35 -1.94 -9.83
CA SER A 279 -51.71 -3.34 -9.60
C SER A 279 -50.73 -4.11 -8.68
N ALA A 280 -49.52 -3.58 -8.49
CA ALA A 280 -48.58 -4.02 -7.46
C ALA A 280 -48.18 -2.83 -6.57
N LYS A 281 -47.77 -3.10 -5.32
CA LYS A 281 -47.23 -2.06 -4.41
C LYS A 281 -45.83 -1.66 -4.86
N VAL A 282 -45.72 -0.93 -5.98
CA VAL A 282 -44.44 -0.56 -6.58
C VAL A 282 -43.79 0.56 -5.76
N PRO A 283 -42.57 0.33 -5.25
CA PRO A 283 -41.96 1.21 -4.24
C PRO A 283 -41.28 2.45 -4.83
N THR A 284 -41.19 3.47 -3.97
CA THR A 284 -40.78 4.86 -4.25
C THR A 284 -39.53 4.98 -5.11
N SER A 285 -38.43 4.37 -4.71
CA SER A 285 -37.19 4.20 -5.49
C SER A 285 -37.37 3.85 -6.96
N ARG A 286 -38.22 2.87 -7.28
CA ARG A 286 -38.44 2.41 -8.65
C ARG A 286 -39.26 3.42 -9.43
N LEU A 287 -40.22 4.07 -8.77
CA LEU A 287 -40.94 5.20 -9.35
C LEU A 287 -39.98 6.38 -9.62
N LEU A 288 -39.11 6.73 -8.67
CA LEU A 288 -38.08 7.76 -8.83
C LEU A 288 -37.11 7.42 -9.96
N ALA A 289 -36.67 6.17 -10.08
CA ALA A 289 -35.83 5.71 -11.19
C ALA A 289 -36.53 5.81 -12.55
N ASN A 290 -37.81 5.43 -12.63
CA ASN A 290 -38.62 5.59 -13.84
C ASN A 290 -38.81 7.07 -14.22
N VAL A 291 -39.15 7.93 -13.24
CA VAL A 291 -39.28 9.40 -13.40
C VAL A 291 -37.99 10.00 -13.95
N MET A 292 -36.86 9.57 -13.38
CA MET A 292 -35.51 9.93 -13.80
C MET A 292 -35.20 9.49 -15.24
N GLN A 293 -35.54 8.26 -15.63
CA GLN A 293 -35.37 7.77 -17.01
C GLN A 293 -36.24 8.54 -18.02
N LEU A 294 -37.52 8.80 -17.69
CA LEU A 294 -38.42 9.57 -18.55
C LEU A 294 -37.93 11.02 -18.76
N LEU A 295 -37.50 11.67 -17.68
CA LEU A 295 -36.90 13.01 -17.74
C LEU A 295 -35.59 13.03 -18.53
N GLN A 296 -34.71 12.05 -18.34
CA GLN A 296 -33.46 11.91 -19.09
C GLN A 296 -33.74 11.73 -20.59
N ARG A 297 -34.71 10.89 -20.97
CA ARG A 297 -35.10 10.70 -22.37
C ARG A 297 -35.68 11.95 -22.99
N HIS A 298 -36.55 12.67 -22.26
CA HIS A 298 -37.13 13.92 -22.75
C HIS A 298 -36.06 14.99 -22.97
N GLU A 299 -35.20 15.23 -21.98
CA GLU A 299 -34.10 16.20 -22.09
C GLU A 299 -33.08 15.82 -23.17
N PHE A 300 -32.86 14.52 -23.42
CA PHE A 300 -32.03 14.04 -24.51
C PHE A 300 -32.66 14.27 -25.90
N LEU A 301 -33.93 13.91 -26.09
CA LEU A 301 -34.61 14.09 -27.38
C LEU A 301 -34.70 15.59 -27.73
N GLN A 302 -35.05 16.46 -26.78
CA GLN A 302 -35.09 17.91 -26.99
C GLN A 302 -33.75 18.50 -27.48
N ASN A 303 -32.61 17.86 -27.17
CA ASN A 303 -31.28 18.33 -27.57
C ASN A 303 -30.73 17.65 -28.84
N HIS A 304 -31.28 16.50 -29.25
CA HIS A 304 -30.64 15.62 -30.25
C HIS A 304 -31.59 15.06 -31.33
N GLU A 305 -32.91 15.22 -31.20
CA GLU A 305 -33.90 14.65 -32.12
C GLU A 305 -33.73 15.14 -33.56
N ASP A 306 -33.50 16.44 -33.78
CA ASP A 306 -33.23 17.01 -35.11
C ASP A 306 -31.99 16.40 -35.78
N TRP A 307 -30.91 16.19 -35.02
CA TRP A 307 -29.69 15.56 -35.50
C TRP A 307 -29.92 14.08 -35.85
N ILE A 308 -30.61 13.33 -34.98
CA ILE A 308 -30.94 11.91 -35.21
C ILE A 308 -31.81 11.75 -36.46
N ASN A 309 -32.85 12.58 -36.62
CA ASN A 309 -33.76 12.54 -37.76
C ASN A 309 -33.09 12.94 -39.08
N THR A 310 -32.18 13.93 -39.05
CA THR A 310 -31.49 14.45 -40.23
C THR A 310 -30.35 13.54 -40.67
N VAL A 311 -29.49 13.13 -39.74
CA VAL A 311 -28.23 12.41 -40.03
C VAL A 311 -28.42 10.90 -40.09
N LYS A 312 -29.46 10.36 -39.42
CA LYS A 312 -29.77 8.93 -39.30
C LYS A 312 -28.56 8.09 -38.85
N PRO A 313 -27.94 8.47 -37.71
CA PRO A 313 -26.73 7.86 -37.18
C PRO A 313 -26.93 6.38 -36.81
N ALA A 314 -25.84 5.61 -36.89
CA ALA A 314 -25.85 4.18 -36.62
C ALA A 314 -25.85 3.82 -35.11
N ILE A 315 -26.88 4.24 -34.36
CA ILE A 315 -27.06 4.05 -32.90
C ILE A 315 -27.11 2.56 -32.49
N ASP A 316 -26.66 2.19 -31.29
CA ASP A 316 -26.85 0.84 -30.73
C ASP A 316 -28.33 0.45 -30.55
N PRO A 317 -28.75 -0.79 -30.90
CA PRO A 317 -30.13 -1.24 -30.76
C PRO A 317 -30.73 -1.10 -29.35
N VAL A 318 -29.91 -1.16 -28.28
CA VAL A 318 -30.39 -0.99 -26.90
C VAL A 318 -30.80 0.46 -26.63
N ILE A 319 -29.98 1.43 -27.08
CA ILE A 319 -30.30 2.86 -26.98
C ILE A 319 -31.51 3.17 -27.89
N SER A 320 -31.51 2.64 -29.11
CA SER A 320 -32.65 2.80 -30.04
C SER A 320 -33.97 2.27 -29.46
N SER A 321 -33.95 1.14 -28.72
CA SER A 321 -35.12 0.61 -28.02
C SER A 321 -35.63 1.61 -26.98
N GLN A 322 -34.76 2.07 -26.08
CA GLN A 322 -35.09 3.01 -24.99
C GLN A 322 -35.64 4.35 -25.50
N LEU A 323 -35.13 4.84 -26.64
CA LEU A 323 -35.65 6.03 -27.29
C LEU A 323 -37.06 5.80 -27.88
N SER A 324 -37.35 4.60 -28.40
CA SER A 324 -38.63 4.23 -29.02
C SER A 324 -39.74 3.74 -28.06
N GLU A 325 -39.40 3.33 -26.84
CA GLU A 325 -40.34 2.70 -25.89
C GLU A 325 -41.32 3.71 -25.26
N ASN A 326 -42.49 3.90 -25.87
CA ASN A 326 -43.60 4.84 -25.53
C ASN A 326 -43.51 6.22 -26.19
N PRO A 327 -44.65 6.85 -26.55
CA PRO A 327 -44.72 8.14 -27.26
C PRO A 327 -44.04 9.32 -26.56
N VAL A 328 -43.94 10.43 -27.29
CA VAL A 328 -43.55 11.75 -26.79
C VAL A 328 -44.42 12.11 -25.57
N LEU A 329 -43.78 12.49 -24.47
CA LEU A 329 -44.46 12.90 -23.25
C LEU A 329 -45.25 14.19 -23.49
N THR A 330 -46.46 14.29 -22.93
CA THR A 330 -47.22 15.55 -22.98
C THR A 330 -46.59 16.60 -22.08
N ASN A 331 -46.87 17.88 -22.34
CA ASN A 331 -46.41 18.98 -21.47
C ASN A 331 -46.87 18.77 -20.01
N GLU A 332 -48.09 18.26 -19.80
CA GLU A 332 -48.63 17.90 -18.49
C GLU A 332 -47.83 16.78 -17.82
N GLU A 333 -47.38 15.76 -18.55
CA GLU A 333 -46.48 14.74 -18.01
C GLU A 333 -45.11 15.32 -17.65
N VAL A 334 -44.56 16.21 -18.48
CA VAL A 334 -43.27 16.88 -18.23
C VAL A 334 -43.35 17.80 -17.02
N GLU A 335 -44.45 18.53 -16.83
CA GLU A 335 -44.72 19.34 -15.64
C GLU A 335 -44.84 18.47 -14.38
N ASN A 336 -45.59 17.37 -14.44
CA ASN A 336 -45.71 16.41 -13.33
C ASN A 336 -44.35 15.79 -12.94
N LEU A 337 -43.54 15.38 -13.92
CA LEU A 337 -42.19 14.87 -13.68
C LEU A 337 -41.27 15.93 -13.06
N ASN A 338 -41.40 17.21 -13.46
CA ASN A 338 -40.67 18.32 -12.83
C ASN A 338 -41.22 18.69 -11.43
N ALA A 339 -42.50 18.48 -11.16
CA ALA A 339 -43.07 18.61 -9.82
C ALA A 339 -42.49 17.55 -8.87
N ILE A 340 -42.41 16.29 -9.29
CA ILE A 340 -41.73 15.21 -8.55
C ILE A 340 -40.27 15.57 -8.28
N ARG A 341 -39.57 16.11 -9.30
CA ARG A 341 -38.18 16.57 -9.19
C ARG A 341 -38.00 17.65 -8.12
N ASN A 342 -38.84 18.67 -8.14
CA ASN A 342 -38.78 19.79 -7.19
C ASN A 342 -39.22 19.38 -5.77
N GLN A 343 -40.25 18.54 -5.63
CA GLN A 343 -40.65 17.96 -4.34
C GLN A 343 -39.55 17.06 -3.75
N THR A 344 -38.91 16.21 -4.57
CA THR A 344 -37.77 15.37 -4.13
C THR A 344 -36.59 16.22 -3.66
N ARG A 345 -36.27 17.33 -4.35
CA ARG A 345 -35.26 18.31 -3.91
C ARG A 345 -35.65 18.94 -2.57
N ALA A 346 -36.90 19.35 -2.38
CA ALA A 346 -37.37 19.91 -1.11
C ALA A 346 -37.30 18.89 0.03
N ALA A 347 -37.72 17.65 -0.23
CA ALA A 347 -37.68 16.54 0.71
C ALA A 347 -36.25 16.25 1.20
N ILE A 348 -35.25 16.11 0.31
CA ILE A 348 -33.86 15.84 0.75
C ILE A 348 -33.26 17.02 1.54
N ASN A 349 -33.58 18.26 1.16
CA ASN A 349 -33.17 19.45 1.92
C ASN A 349 -33.89 19.56 3.29
N SER A 350 -34.98 18.83 3.50
CA SER A 350 -35.73 18.72 4.77
C SER A 350 -35.28 17.52 5.62
N LEU A 351 -34.96 16.39 4.97
CA LEU A 351 -34.36 15.20 5.60
C LEU A 351 -32.99 15.52 6.21
N LEU A 352 -32.19 16.32 5.50
CA LEU A 352 -30.95 16.92 6.01
C LEU A 352 -31.22 18.05 7.03
N LYS A 353 -32.36 17.99 7.74
CA LYS A 353 -32.71 18.77 8.94
C LYS A 353 -33.44 17.95 10.03
N ILE A 354 -34.30 16.96 9.74
CA ILE A 354 -35.10 16.19 10.74
C ILE A 354 -35.51 14.77 10.24
N ILE A 355 -36.07 13.93 11.14
CA ILE A 355 -36.05 12.43 11.21
C ILE A 355 -37.36 11.75 10.72
N SER A 356 -37.32 10.42 10.48
CA SER A 356 -38.41 9.40 10.49
C SER A 356 -39.29 9.27 9.21
N GLU A 357 -39.77 8.09 8.76
CA GLU A 357 -39.48 6.66 9.10
C GLU A 357 -40.09 5.66 8.07
N ASP A 358 -39.34 4.60 7.72
CA ASP A 358 -39.65 3.40 6.87
C ASP A 358 -39.63 3.44 5.30
N TYR A 359 -40.29 2.54 4.51
CA TYR A 359 -39.74 1.30 3.88
C TYR A 359 -40.30 0.92 2.46
N GLN A 360 -39.63 0.33 1.42
CA GLN A 360 -38.23 -0.04 1.07
C GLN A 360 -38.08 -0.44 -0.47
N ASN A 361 -37.24 0.19 -1.34
CA ASN A 361 -36.58 -0.44 -2.53
C ASN A 361 -35.44 0.39 -3.23
N ARG A 362 -34.85 -0.12 -4.33
CA ARG A 362 -33.45 -0.58 -4.14
C ARG A 362 -32.56 -0.91 -5.39
N ALA A 363 -32.00 0.06 -6.13
CA ALA A 363 -30.75 -0.09 -6.93
C ALA A 363 -30.28 1.26 -7.54
N SER A 364 -30.94 1.70 -8.62
CA SER A 364 -30.77 3.05 -9.21
C SER A 364 -31.05 4.17 -8.21
N SER A 365 -31.81 3.83 -7.16
CA SER A 365 -32.35 4.68 -6.11
C SER A 365 -31.38 5.72 -5.54
N LEU A 366 -30.19 5.31 -5.08
CA LEU A 366 -29.27 6.24 -4.40
C LEU A 366 -28.69 7.28 -5.38
N HIS A 367 -28.53 6.89 -6.65
CA HIS A 367 -28.09 7.83 -7.68
C HIS A 367 -29.24 8.73 -8.16
N SER A 368 -30.46 8.18 -8.34
CA SER A 368 -31.64 8.98 -8.67
C SER A 368 -31.96 10.01 -7.59
N ILE A 369 -31.75 9.72 -6.30
CA ILE A 369 -31.83 10.71 -5.21
C ILE A 369 -30.95 11.93 -5.49
N ALA A 370 -29.65 11.76 -5.75
CA ALA A 370 -28.73 12.86 -5.99
C ALA A 370 -28.97 13.56 -7.35
N SER A 371 -29.48 12.85 -8.35
CA SER A 371 -29.64 13.34 -9.73
C SER A 371 -31.01 13.90 -10.07
N ILE A 372 -32.04 13.57 -9.30
CA ILE A 372 -33.31 14.29 -9.28
C ILE A 372 -33.18 15.56 -8.44
N SER A 373 -32.47 15.51 -7.30
CA SER A 373 -32.43 16.62 -6.35
C SER A 373 -31.40 17.72 -6.63
N GLY A 374 -30.31 17.44 -7.35
CA GLY A 374 -29.16 18.36 -7.38
C GLY A 374 -28.46 18.45 -6.02
N CYS A 375 -28.41 17.34 -5.29
CA CYS A 375 -27.57 17.24 -4.10
C CYS A 375 -26.20 16.69 -4.47
N CYS A 376 -25.16 17.28 -3.87
CA CYS A 376 -23.78 16.90 -4.10
C CYS A 376 -23.48 15.50 -3.53
N GLN A 377 -22.67 14.72 -4.25
CA GLN A 377 -22.47 13.31 -3.98
C GLN A 377 -20.99 12.92 -4.11
N VAL A 378 -20.50 12.11 -3.17
CA VAL A 378 -19.15 11.52 -3.21
C VAL A 378 -19.22 10.03 -2.98
N THR A 379 -18.59 9.25 -3.84
CA THR A 379 -18.47 7.80 -3.65
C THR A 379 -17.04 7.42 -3.31
N VAL A 380 -16.90 6.63 -2.24
CA VAL A 380 -15.63 6.18 -1.67
C VAL A 380 -15.55 4.64 -1.76
N PRO A 381 -14.50 4.06 -2.37
CA PRO A 381 -14.30 2.61 -2.37
C PRO A 381 -13.94 2.10 -0.97
N LEU A 382 -14.70 1.13 -0.46
CA LEU A 382 -14.48 0.49 0.83
C LEU A 382 -13.77 -0.85 0.75
N GLY A 383 -13.75 -1.52 -0.40
CA GLY A 383 -13.14 -2.85 -0.51
C GLY A 383 -13.65 -3.63 -1.71
N HIS A 384 -13.66 -4.96 -1.61
CA HIS A 384 -14.14 -5.86 -2.66
C HIS A 384 -15.05 -6.96 -2.10
N HIS A 385 -16.03 -7.40 -2.89
CA HIS A 385 -16.84 -8.59 -2.68
C HIS A 385 -16.89 -9.38 -3.98
N GLU A 386 -16.62 -10.69 -3.95
CA GLU A 386 -16.60 -11.54 -5.14
C GLU A 386 -15.72 -10.98 -6.30
N LYS A 387 -14.58 -10.37 -5.93
CA LYS A 387 -13.66 -9.58 -6.79
C LYS A 387 -14.19 -8.24 -7.30
N CYS A 388 -15.50 -7.97 -7.25
CA CYS A 388 -16.06 -6.68 -7.62
C CYS A 388 -15.79 -5.61 -6.53
N PRO A 389 -15.44 -4.36 -6.88
CA PRO A 389 -15.26 -3.29 -5.90
C PRO A 389 -16.60 -2.88 -5.26
N VAL A 390 -16.52 -2.47 -3.99
CA VAL A 390 -17.65 -2.06 -3.14
C VAL A 390 -17.39 -0.65 -2.64
N SER A 391 -18.44 0.18 -2.57
CA SER A 391 -18.32 1.60 -2.24
C SER A 391 -19.48 2.11 -1.38
N VAL A 392 -19.24 3.20 -0.65
CA VAL A 392 -20.29 3.98 0.02
C VAL A 392 -20.36 5.37 -0.59
N SER A 393 -21.59 5.82 -0.80
CA SER A 393 -21.94 7.12 -1.38
C SER A 393 -22.43 8.04 -0.26
N SER A 394 -21.68 9.11 -0.04
CA SER A 394 -22.03 10.23 0.83
C SER A 394 -22.76 11.31 0.03
N ILE A 395 -23.86 11.84 0.56
CA ILE A 395 -24.65 12.92 -0.04
C ILE A 395 -24.78 14.07 0.98
N ALA A 396 -24.64 15.31 0.52
CA ALA A 396 -24.98 16.50 1.27
C ALA A 396 -25.89 17.43 0.44
N ARG A 397 -26.56 18.36 1.13
CA ARG A 397 -27.51 19.30 0.50
C ARG A 397 -26.88 20.07 -0.67
N HIS A 398 -27.70 20.56 -1.58
CA HIS A 398 -27.28 21.50 -2.64
C HIS A 398 -26.46 22.66 -2.05
N GLY A 399 -25.28 22.96 -2.61
CA GLY A 399 -24.34 23.95 -2.05
C GLY A 399 -23.73 23.52 -0.69
N GLY A 400 -23.48 22.22 -0.52
CA GLY A 400 -22.87 21.59 0.67
C GLY A 400 -21.45 21.05 0.41
N ASP A 401 -20.91 21.36 -0.76
CA ASP A 401 -19.89 20.60 -1.48
C ASP A 401 -18.54 20.56 -0.76
N ARG A 402 -18.09 21.72 -0.29
CA ARG A 402 -16.88 21.85 0.54
C ARG A 402 -16.95 20.95 1.77
N PHE A 403 -18.09 20.95 2.45
CA PHE A 403 -18.29 20.18 3.66
C PHE A 403 -18.34 18.67 3.38
N LEU A 404 -18.85 18.27 2.22
CA LEU A 404 -18.80 16.88 1.77
C LEU A 404 -17.37 16.43 1.45
N LEU A 405 -16.58 17.26 0.74
CA LEU A 405 -15.14 17.04 0.52
C LEU A 405 -14.36 16.94 1.84
N ASP A 406 -14.51 17.95 2.71
CA ASP A 406 -13.86 18.05 4.01
C ASP A 406 -14.22 16.85 4.93
N THR A 407 -15.46 16.37 4.89
CA THR A 407 -15.90 15.22 5.70
C THR A 407 -15.33 13.91 5.15
N VAL A 408 -15.39 13.69 3.82
CA VAL A 408 -14.85 12.48 3.19
C VAL A 408 -13.33 12.37 3.37
N GLN A 409 -12.60 13.49 3.27
CA GLN A 409 -11.16 13.51 3.52
C GLN A 409 -10.81 12.97 4.93
N THR A 410 -11.54 13.41 5.96
CA THR A 410 -11.36 12.93 7.34
C THR A 410 -11.79 11.48 7.52
N MET A 411 -12.91 11.06 6.90
CA MET A 411 -13.40 9.69 7.02
C MET A 411 -12.52 8.64 6.33
N TYR A 412 -11.82 9.01 5.26
CA TYR A 412 -11.18 8.05 4.35
C TYR A 412 -10.20 7.07 5.02
N ALA A 413 -9.30 7.56 5.88
CA ALA A 413 -8.32 6.71 6.55
C ALA A 413 -9.00 5.66 7.45
N SER A 414 -9.99 6.08 8.24
CA SER A 414 -10.77 5.22 9.14
C SER A 414 -11.62 4.20 8.35
N LEU A 415 -12.18 4.61 7.21
CA LEU A 415 -12.93 3.72 6.32
C LEU A 415 -12.05 2.63 5.69
N GLN A 416 -10.81 2.95 5.27
CA GLN A 416 -9.87 1.94 4.79
C GLN A 416 -9.43 1.01 5.94
N GLU A 417 -9.04 1.56 7.08
CA GLU A 417 -8.60 0.81 8.28
C GLU A 417 -9.63 -0.25 8.71
N ASN A 418 -10.89 0.16 8.91
CA ASN A 418 -11.96 -0.73 9.33
C ASN A 418 -12.35 -1.78 8.27
N SER A 419 -12.11 -1.53 6.98
CA SER A 419 -12.43 -2.49 5.91
C SER A 419 -11.60 -3.78 6.00
N SER A 420 -10.34 -3.67 6.42
CA SER A 420 -9.39 -4.78 6.55
C SER A 420 -9.75 -5.77 7.66
N VAL A 421 -10.53 -5.34 8.65
CA VAL A 421 -10.80 -6.12 9.88
C VAL A 421 -11.91 -7.16 9.67
N ASN A 422 -12.83 -6.92 8.73
CA ASN A 422 -14.01 -7.77 8.49
C ASN A 422 -13.78 -8.77 7.33
N ALA A 423 -12.74 -9.60 7.37
CA ALA A 423 -12.44 -10.60 6.32
C ALA A 423 -12.13 -11.99 6.88
N ASP A 424 -13.00 -12.97 6.60
CA ASP A 424 -12.89 -14.32 7.15
C ASP A 424 -11.68 -15.12 6.60
N PRO A 425 -11.03 -15.97 7.42
CA PRO A 425 -9.65 -16.39 7.15
C PRO A 425 -9.48 -17.62 6.22
N LYS A 426 -10.52 -18.04 5.48
CA LYS A 426 -10.55 -19.39 4.86
C LYS A 426 -11.08 -19.43 3.41
N SER A 427 -10.27 -18.96 2.45
CA SER A 427 -10.01 -19.63 1.15
C SER A 427 -9.18 -18.74 0.20
N SER A 428 -8.36 -19.35 -0.66
CA SER A 428 -7.35 -18.63 -1.46
C SER A 428 -7.62 -18.66 -2.98
N LYS A 429 -7.71 -17.43 -3.54
CA LYS A 429 -7.10 -16.95 -4.80
C LYS A 429 -6.97 -17.88 -6.04
N LYS A 430 -7.39 -17.35 -7.19
CA LYS A 430 -6.62 -17.41 -8.45
C LYS A 430 -6.86 -16.16 -9.35
N THR A 431 -5.86 -15.69 -10.12
CA THR A 431 -4.70 -14.84 -9.69
C THR A 431 -3.79 -14.51 -10.89
N ILE A 432 -3.30 -13.26 -11.00
CA ILE A 432 -2.11 -12.90 -11.83
C ILE A 432 -0.86 -13.35 -11.05
N SER A 433 0.13 -13.96 -11.70
CA SER A 433 1.24 -14.61 -10.99
C SER A 433 2.05 -13.64 -10.13
N GLN A 434 2.63 -14.18 -9.06
CA GLN A 434 3.52 -13.43 -8.17
C GLN A 434 4.86 -13.13 -8.86
N GLU A 435 5.34 -14.03 -9.71
CA GLU A 435 6.48 -13.83 -10.61
C GLU A 435 6.20 -12.70 -11.61
N GLU A 436 5.03 -12.69 -12.27
CA GLU A 436 4.64 -11.61 -13.22
C GLU A 436 4.63 -10.24 -12.53
N SER A 437 4.09 -10.19 -11.30
CA SER A 437 4.07 -8.98 -10.47
C SER A 437 5.49 -8.53 -10.06
N ALA A 438 6.37 -9.49 -9.75
CA ALA A 438 7.75 -9.23 -9.37
C ALA A 438 8.61 -8.74 -10.55
N GLU A 439 8.43 -9.30 -11.76
CA GLU A 439 9.13 -8.85 -12.97
C GLU A 439 8.76 -7.40 -13.36
N ILE A 440 7.49 -7.01 -13.16
CA ILE A 440 7.04 -5.61 -13.32
C ILE A 440 7.73 -4.68 -12.30
N ALA A 441 7.83 -5.10 -11.03
CA ALA A 441 8.52 -4.33 -10.00
C ALA A 441 10.04 -4.21 -10.30
N LYS A 442 10.67 -5.29 -10.79
CA LYS A 442 12.06 -5.27 -11.26
C LYS A 442 12.28 -4.26 -12.38
N GLU A 443 11.44 -4.23 -13.43
CA GLU A 443 11.68 -3.30 -14.54
C GLU A 443 11.45 -1.83 -14.13
N LYS A 444 10.50 -1.54 -13.23
CA LYS A 444 10.39 -0.22 -12.60
C LYS A 444 11.67 0.14 -11.81
N GLY A 445 12.25 -0.83 -11.10
CA GLY A 445 13.56 -0.69 -10.45
C GLY A 445 14.70 -0.40 -11.44
N ASN A 446 14.73 -1.11 -12.58
CA ASN A 446 15.70 -0.89 -13.65
C ASN A 446 15.60 0.53 -14.24
N GLN A 447 14.38 1.06 -14.41
CA GLN A 447 14.13 2.44 -14.85
C GLN A 447 14.59 3.46 -13.81
N ALA A 448 14.25 3.27 -12.53
CA ALA A 448 14.70 4.14 -11.44
C ALA A 448 16.24 4.15 -11.30
N PHE A 449 16.89 3.01 -11.50
CA PHE A 449 18.35 2.89 -11.52
C PHE A 449 18.98 3.65 -12.71
N LYS A 450 18.44 3.51 -13.93
CA LYS A 450 18.87 4.30 -15.10
C LYS A 450 18.73 5.82 -14.85
N ALA A 451 17.69 6.23 -14.11
CA ALA A 451 17.44 7.61 -13.71
C ALA A 451 18.27 8.10 -12.50
N LYS A 452 19.22 7.30 -11.99
CA LYS A 452 20.03 7.57 -10.78
C LYS A 452 19.21 7.78 -9.49
N GLN A 453 17.96 7.30 -9.45
CA GLN A 453 17.08 7.40 -8.28
C GLN A 453 17.31 6.19 -7.35
N TRP A 454 18.51 6.08 -6.78
CA TRP A 454 19.01 4.85 -6.14
C TRP A 454 18.10 4.30 -5.03
N GLN A 455 17.69 5.14 -4.06
CA GLN A 455 16.80 4.73 -2.97
C GLN A 455 15.42 4.25 -3.47
N LYS A 456 14.91 4.86 -4.56
CA LYS A 456 13.65 4.44 -5.21
C LYS A 456 13.83 3.11 -5.94
N ALA A 457 14.97 2.90 -6.60
CA ALA A 457 15.32 1.61 -7.20
C ALA A 457 15.42 0.50 -6.13
N ILE A 458 16.07 0.77 -4.99
CA ILE A 458 16.13 -0.14 -3.82
C ILE A 458 14.73 -0.52 -3.35
N GLY A 459 13.82 0.45 -3.22
CA GLY A 459 12.42 0.20 -2.88
C GLY A 459 11.71 -0.73 -3.86
N LEU A 460 11.82 -0.45 -5.17
CA LEU A 460 11.17 -1.22 -6.24
C LEU A 460 11.74 -2.64 -6.42
N TYR A 461 13.05 -2.83 -6.29
CA TYR A 461 13.63 -4.18 -6.25
C TYR A 461 13.26 -4.93 -4.96
N SER A 462 13.10 -4.22 -3.83
CA SER A 462 12.60 -4.83 -2.59
C SER A 462 11.12 -5.23 -2.70
N GLU A 463 10.32 -4.52 -3.50
CA GLU A 463 8.96 -4.93 -3.87
C GLU A 463 8.99 -6.18 -4.76
N ALA A 464 9.88 -6.24 -5.76
CA ALA A 464 10.08 -7.45 -6.57
C ALA A 464 10.44 -8.67 -5.73
N ILE A 465 11.40 -8.53 -4.80
CA ILE A 465 11.84 -9.58 -3.87
C ILE A 465 10.71 -10.02 -2.92
N LYS A 466 9.86 -9.09 -2.45
CA LYS A 466 8.68 -9.42 -1.62
C LYS A 466 7.57 -10.15 -2.40
N LEU A 467 7.54 -10.01 -3.71
CA LEU A 467 6.59 -10.68 -4.59
C LEU A 467 7.10 -12.06 -5.01
N SER A 468 8.39 -12.18 -5.34
CA SER A 468 9.08 -13.44 -5.64
C SER A 468 10.56 -13.35 -5.23
N ASP A 469 10.99 -14.24 -4.33
CA ASP A 469 12.35 -14.28 -3.76
C ASP A 469 13.29 -15.28 -4.47
N SER A 470 12.80 -15.94 -5.52
CA SER A 470 13.52 -17.00 -6.24
C SER A 470 14.40 -16.50 -7.41
N ASN A 471 14.20 -15.27 -7.89
CA ASN A 471 14.99 -14.70 -8.99
C ASN A 471 16.21 -13.89 -8.49
N GLY A 472 17.41 -14.49 -8.60
CA GLY A 472 18.68 -13.84 -8.23
C GLY A 472 18.97 -12.51 -8.96
N THR A 473 18.31 -12.25 -10.10
CA THR A 473 18.43 -10.98 -10.83
C THR A 473 17.93 -9.78 -10.00
N TYR A 474 16.87 -9.95 -9.20
CA TYR A 474 16.31 -8.86 -8.41
C TYR A 474 17.30 -8.39 -7.35
N TYR A 475 17.85 -9.34 -6.58
CA TYR A 475 18.92 -9.11 -5.60
C TYR A 475 20.17 -8.52 -6.26
N SER A 476 20.64 -9.11 -7.37
CA SER A 476 21.81 -8.59 -8.10
C SER A 476 21.63 -7.13 -8.54
N ASN A 477 20.42 -6.73 -8.95
CA ASN A 477 20.14 -5.35 -9.33
C ASN A 477 19.88 -4.42 -8.13
N ARG A 478 19.36 -4.93 -7.00
CA ARG A 478 19.27 -4.17 -5.74
C ARG A 478 20.66 -3.89 -5.14
N ALA A 479 21.55 -4.88 -5.15
CA ALA A 479 22.97 -4.70 -4.81
C ALA A 479 23.64 -3.61 -5.65
N ALA A 480 23.31 -3.52 -6.95
CA ALA A 480 23.82 -2.45 -7.80
C ALA A 480 23.42 -1.07 -7.28
N ALA A 481 22.17 -0.89 -6.86
CA ALA A 481 21.70 0.37 -6.28
C ALA A 481 22.32 0.64 -4.89
N TYR A 482 22.59 -0.40 -4.09
CA TYR A 482 23.33 -0.28 -2.82
C TYR A 482 24.79 0.13 -3.02
N LEU A 483 25.48 -0.36 -4.06
CA LEU A 483 26.85 0.06 -4.40
C LEU A 483 26.93 1.57 -4.70
N GLU A 484 26.00 2.11 -5.49
CA GLU A 484 25.97 3.53 -5.89
C GLU A 484 25.68 4.49 -4.71
N ILE A 485 25.18 3.99 -3.56
CA ILE A 485 24.99 4.77 -2.32
C ILE A 485 25.96 4.40 -1.20
N GLY A 486 26.97 3.57 -1.46
CA GLY A 486 27.98 3.17 -0.47
C GLY A 486 27.53 2.14 0.57
N SER A 487 26.36 1.51 0.40
CA SER A 487 25.83 0.47 1.29
C SER A 487 26.46 -0.90 0.99
N PHE A 488 27.78 -1.01 1.17
CA PHE A 488 28.56 -2.15 0.67
C PHE A 488 28.19 -3.49 1.35
N LEU A 489 27.82 -3.48 2.64
CA LEU A 489 27.39 -4.69 3.36
C LEU A 489 26.10 -5.27 2.76
N GLN A 490 25.08 -4.43 2.55
CA GLN A 490 23.82 -4.81 1.91
C GLN A 490 24.03 -5.25 0.46
N ALA A 491 24.99 -4.64 -0.25
CA ALA A 491 25.38 -5.07 -1.59
C ALA A 491 26.06 -6.46 -1.61
N GLU A 492 26.88 -6.79 -0.61
CA GLU A 492 27.48 -8.13 -0.47
C GLU A 492 26.42 -9.19 -0.15
N GLU A 493 25.50 -8.89 0.77
CA GLU A 493 24.39 -9.78 1.15
C GLU A 493 23.50 -10.09 -0.06
N ASP A 494 23.01 -9.05 -0.75
CA ASP A 494 22.19 -9.20 -1.95
C ASP A 494 22.93 -9.95 -3.07
N CYS A 495 24.22 -9.66 -3.31
CA CYS A 495 24.97 -10.43 -4.32
C CYS A 495 25.19 -11.88 -3.90
N THR A 496 25.33 -12.15 -2.60
CA THR A 496 25.45 -13.53 -2.10
C THR A 496 24.14 -14.29 -2.27
N LYS A 497 23.00 -13.68 -1.96
CA LYS A 497 21.68 -14.25 -2.23
C LYS A 497 21.44 -14.43 -3.74
N ALA A 498 21.89 -13.49 -4.58
CA ALA A 498 21.84 -13.63 -6.03
C ALA A 498 22.66 -14.83 -6.53
N ILE A 499 23.84 -15.08 -5.96
CA ILE A 499 24.72 -16.20 -6.33
C ILE A 499 24.20 -17.55 -5.81
N THR A 500 23.52 -17.60 -4.65
CA THR A 500 22.89 -18.84 -4.19
C THR A 500 21.69 -19.25 -5.04
N LEU A 501 20.97 -18.27 -5.62
CA LEU A 501 19.87 -18.50 -6.56
C LEU A 501 20.35 -18.77 -8.00
N ASP A 502 21.39 -18.07 -8.46
CA ASP A 502 22.00 -18.24 -9.79
C ASP A 502 23.53 -18.25 -9.70
N LYS A 503 24.10 -19.46 -9.60
CA LYS A 503 25.56 -19.69 -9.57
C LYS A 503 26.28 -19.31 -10.88
N LYS A 504 25.57 -18.91 -11.94
CA LYS A 504 26.15 -18.41 -13.21
C LYS A 504 26.04 -16.88 -13.35
N ASN A 505 25.55 -16.17 -12.32
CA ASN A 505 25.32 -14.72 -12.39
C ASN A 505 26.63 -13.90 -12.34
N VAL A 506 27.35 -13.78 -13.47
CA VAL A 506 28.63 -13.04 -13.56
C VAL A 506 28.51 -11.61 -13.03
N LYS A 507 27.35 -10.97 -13.22
CA LYS A 507 27.07 -9.63 -12.68
C LYS A 507 27.04 -9.61 -11.15
N ALA A 508 26.49 -10.63 -10.49
CA ALA A 508 26.51 -10.73 -9.03
C ALA A 508 27.94 -10.97 -8.50
N TYR A 509 28.76 -11.81 -9.14
CA TYR A 509 30.18 -11.97 -8.79
C TYR A 509 30.96 -10.66 -8.94
N LEU A 510 30.80 -9.95 -10.06
CA LEU A 510 31.40 -8.63 -10.29
C LEU A 510 30.96 -7.58 -9.25
N ARG A 511 29.68 -7.57 -8.89
CA ARG A 511 29.12 -6.64 -7.90
C ARG A 511 29.58 -7.00 -6.48
N ARG A 512 29.62 -8.27 -6.11
CA ARG A 512 30.15 -8.73 -4.80
C ARG A 512 31.64 -8.47 -4.65
N GLY A 513 32.43 -8.77 -5.67
CA GLY A 513 33.85 -8.41 -5.69
C GLY A 513 34.08 -6.91 -5.53
N THR A 514 33.24 -6.08 -6.16
CA THR A 514 33.28 -4.62 -5.97
C THR A 514 32.89 -4.22 -4.53
N ALA A 515 31.84 -4.81 -3.95
CA ALA A 515 31.43 -4.55 -2.57
C ALA A 515 32.53 -4.92 -1.56
N ARG A 516 33.09 -6.13 -1.71
CA ARG A 516 34.15 -6.68 -0.87
C ARG A 516 35.46 -5.89 -0.96
N GLU A 517 35.82 -5.41 -2.15
CA GLU A 517 36.97 -4.51 -2.33
C GLU A 517 36.78 -3.18 -1.58
N MET A 518 35.57 -2.62 -1.57
CA MET A 518 35.24 -1.42 -0.78
C MET A 518 35.17 -1.71 0.74
N LEU A 519 34.79 -2.93 1.14
CA LEU A 519 34.84 -3.42 2.53
C LEU A 519 36.24 -3.88 2.97
N SER A 520 37.27 -3.76 2.12
CA SER A 520 38.62 -4.28 2.34
C SER A 520 38.76 -5.81 2.51
N ALA A 521 37.71 -6.58 2.18
CA ALA A 521 37.74 -8.03 2.02
C ALA A 521 38.39 -8.41 0.67
N TYR A 522 39.65 -8.02 0.49
CA TYR A 522 40.34 -8.06 -0.80
C TYR A 522 40.55 -9.48 -1.35
N LYS A 523 40.65 -10.50 -0.49
CA LYS A 523 40.95 -11.88 -0.88
C LYS A 523 39.71 -12.50 -1.52
N GLU A 524 38.60 -12.36 -0.83
CA GLU A 524 37.25 -12.74 -1.21
C GLU A 524 36.82 -11.98 -2.48
N ALA A 525 37.17 -10.69 -2.58
CA ALA A 525 36.97 -9.89 -3.79
C ALA A 525 37.76 -10.43 -4.99
N MET A 526 39.06 -10.73 -4.80
CA MET A 526 39.91 -11.32 -5.82
C MET A 526 39.36 -12.68 -6.28
N ASP A 527 38.86 -13.51 -5.37
CA ASP A 527 38.32 -14.82 -5.70
C ASP A 527 36.94 -14.75 -6.39
N ASP A 528 36.11 -13.75 -6.07
CA ASP A 528 34.90 -13.42 -6.85
C ASP A 528 35.25 -12.94 -8.28
N PHE A 529 36.29 -12.10 -8.44
CA PHE A 529 36.74 -11.67 -9.78
C PHE A 529 37.38 -12.81 -10.59
N LYS A 530 38.08 -13.77 -9.95
CA LYS A 530 38.52 -15.01 -10.61
C LYS A 530 37.34 -15.85 -11.08
N HIS A 531 36.30 -16.03 -10.26
CA HIS A 531 35.10 -16.77 -10.68
C HIS A 531 34.37 -16.07 -11.84
N ALA A 532 34.30 -14.74 -11.83
CA ALA A 532 33.79 -13.98 -12.98
C ALA A 532 34.59 -14.22 -14.27
N LEU A 533 35.92 -14.42 -14.19
CA LEU A 533 36.77 -14.80 -15.33
C LEU A 533 36.66 -16.27 -15.72
N VAL A 534 36.32 -17.18 -14.81
CA VAL A 534 36.02 -18.58 -15.15
C VAL A 534 34.71 -18.67 -15.94
N LEU A 535 33.72 -17.83 -15.61
CA LEU A 535 32.44 -17.75 -16.32
C LEU A 535 32.51 -16.93 -17.62
N GLU A 536 33.25 -15.82 -17.63
CA GLU A 536 33.50 -14.98 -18.80
C GLU A 536 35.00 -14.62 -18.92
N PRO A 537 35.83 -15.46 -19.58
CA PRO A 537 37.28 -15.25 -19.68
C PRO A 537 37.71 -13.91 -20.31
N ASN A 538 36.85 -13.34 -21.16
CA ASN A 538 37.09 -12.05 -21.83
C ASN A 538 36.53 -10.84 -21.06
N ASN A 539 36.07 -11.00 -19.81
CA ASN A 539 35.47 -9.91 -19.05
C ASN A 539 36.53 -8.89 -18.57
N LYS A 540 36.68 -7.80 -19.32
CA LYS A 540 37.64 -6.71 -19.05
C LYS A 540 37.55 -6.14 -17.64
N ARG A 541 36.34 -6.05 -17.04
CA ARG A 541 36.15 -5.51 -15.68
C ARG A 541 36.72 -6.48 -14.63
N ALA A 542 36.41 -7.76 -14.75
CA ALA A 542 36.95 -8.78 -13.85
C ALA A 542 38.48 -8.86 -13.95
N SER A 543 39.03 -8.82 -15.18
CA SER A 543 40.48 -8.83 -15.42
C SER A 543 41.19 -7.65 -14.76
N LEU A 544 40.71 -6.42 -14.99
CA LEU A 544 41.32 -5.21 -14.43
C LEU A 544 41.25 -5.18 -12.90
N SER A 545 40.11 -5.56 -12.30
CA SER A 545 39.97 -5.63 -10.84
C SER A 545 40.85 -6.73 -10.23
N ALA A 546 40.92 -7.92 -10.84
CA ALA A 546 41.79 -9.00 -10.37
C ALA A 546 43.29 -8.62 -10.44
N GLU A 547 43.72 -7.94 -11.51
CA GLU A 547 45.10 -7.45 -11.63
C GLU A 547 45.41 -6.33 -10.62
N ARG A 548 44.49 -5.39 -10.41
CA ARG A 548 44.59 -4.34 -9.38
C ARG A 548 44.77 -4.96 -7.99
N LEU A 549 43.91 -5.89 -7.61
CA LEU A 549 43.99 -6.57 -6.31
C LEU A 549 45.25 -7.42 -6.18
N ARG A 550 45.71 -8.09 -7.25
CA ARG A 550 46.97 -8.84 -7.24
C ARG A 550 48.17 -7.95 -6.94
N LYS A 551 48.24 -6.75 -7.55
CA LYS A 551 49.28 -5.74 -7.25
C LYS A 551 49.15 -5.21 -5.81
N LEU A 552 47.92 -4.93 -5.37
CA LEU A 552 47.63 -4.50 -3.99
C LEU A 552 48.03 -5.55 -2.94
N PHE A 553 47.87 -6.85 -3.24
CA PHE A 553 48.33 -7.94 -2.36
C PHE A 553 49.85 -8.10 -2.35
N GLN A 554 50.53 -7.86 -3.48
CA GLN A 554 51.99 -7.87 -3.52
C GLN A 554 52.59 -6.72 -2.68
N SER A 555 51.92 -5.57 -2.58
CA SER A 555 52.33 -4.51 -1.64
C SER A 555 51.84 -4.74 -0.20
N LYS A 556 50.61 -5.23 0.01
CA LYS A 556 50.06 -5.45 1.37
C LYS A 556 50.61 -6.68 2.09
N ARG A 557 51.21 -7.66 1.41
CA ARG A 557 51.97 -8.76 2.04
C ARG A 557 53.20 -8.31 2.86
N VAL A 558 53.53 -7.01 2.84
CA VAL A 558 54.60 -6.39 3.64
C VAL A 558 54.02 -5.68 4.89
N HIS A 559 52.70 -5.53 5.02
CA HIS A 559 52.07 -4.68 6.05
C HIS A 559 50.76 -5.20 6.67
N ALA A 560 50.16 -6.29 6.19
CA ALA A 560 48.81 -6.71 6.57
C ALA A 560 48.76 -8.03 7.36
N GLU A 561 49.49 -8.10 8.48
CA GLU A 561 49.24 -9.10 9.54
C GLU A 561 48.23 -8.60 10.59
N GLU A 562 47.75 -7.36 10.46
CA GLU A 562 46.94 -6.67 11.47
C GLU A 562 45.49 -6.40 11.01
N SER A 563 44.53 -6.94 11.79
CA SER A 563 43.18 -6.40 12.07
C SER A 563 41.94 -6.73 11.19
N GLN A 564 40.87 -7.16 11.90
CA GLN A 564 39.42 -6.94 11.66
C GLN A 564 38.68 -7.70 10.51
N GLN A 565 37.34 -7.92 10.57
CA GLN A 565 36.42 -8.41 11.63
C GLN A 565 35.05 -8.82 10.98
N LYS A 566 34.12 -9.47 11.71
CA LYS A 566 32.93 -10.18 11.13
C LYS A 566 31.54 -9.61 11.52
N ILE A 567 30.51 -10.04 10.78
CA ILE A 567 29.11 -9.54 10.78
C ILE A 567 28.19 -10.35 11.73
N VAL A 568 27.10 -9.71 12.21
CA VAL A 568 26.09 -10.25 13.13
C VAL A 568 24.75 -10.56 12.42
N GLU A 569 24.07 -11.64 12.80
CA GLU A 569 22.67 -11.94 12.48
C GLU A 569 21.79 -11.79 13.75
N THR A 570 20.65 -11.10 13.68
CA THR A 570 19.75 -10.92 14.84
C THR A 570 18.28 -11.12 14.49
N ASP A 571 17.63 -12.06 15.16
CA ASP A 571 16.19 -12.27 15.08
C ASP A 571 15.47 -11.39 16.14
N GLN A 572 14.56 -10.51 15.69
CA GLN A 572 13.79 -9.60 16.55
C GLN A 572 12.29 -9.94 16.53
N TYR A 573 11.65 -9.86 17.69
CA TYR A 573 10.20 -10.02 17.86
C TYR A 573 9.62 -8.93 18.75
N ILE A 574 8.44 -8.40 18.38
CA ILE A 574 7.79 -7.27 19.06
C ILE A 574 6.59 -7.79 19.86
N GLU A 575 6.53 -7.47 21.16
CA GLU A 575 5.45 -7.89 22.04
C GLU A 575 4.93 -6.67 22.82
N MET A 576 3.68 -6.26 22.55
CA MET A 576 3.13 -4.99 23.04
C MET A 576 2.35 -5.18 24.35
N THR A 577 2.93 -4.73 25.46
CA THR A 577 2.29 -4.73 26.78
C THR A 577 2.06 -3.29 27.28
N THR A 578 0.80 -2.94 27.59
CA THR A 578 0.46 -1.64 28.18
C THR A 578 0.62 -1.65 29.69
N THR A 579 1.62 -0.94 30.22
CA THR A 579 1.79 -0.67 31.65
C THR A 579 1.69 0.84 31.96
N GLY A 580 1.53 1.17 33.24
CA GLY A 580 1.33 2.54 33.73
C GLY A 580 2.55 3.46 33.58
N PRO A 581 2.47 4.72 34.09
CA PRO A 581 3.44 5.77 33.79
C PRO A 581 4.84 5.48 34.33
N ALA A 582 5.73 5.02 33.45
CA ALA A 582 7.15 4.85 33.69
C ALA A 582 7.93 6.13 33.35
N ARG A 583 9.13 6.27 33.94
CA ARG A 583 10.01 7.42 33.73
C ARG A 583 10.63 7.41 32.33
N THR A 584 11.01 8.58 31.84
CA THR A 584 11.90 8.72 30.67
C THR A 584 13.30 8.21 31.04
N SER A 585 13.65 7.02 30.59
CA SER A 585 15.01 6.45 30.60
C SER A 585 15.60 6.46 29.18
N SER A 586 16.93 6.41 29.07
CA SER A 586 17.60 6.30 27.77
C SER A 586 17.62 4.86 27.25
N LEU A 587 17.98 4.73 25.96
CA LEU A 587 18.16 3.45 25.27
C LEU A 587 19.28 2.56 25.85
N MET A 588 20.08 3.08 26.79
CA MET A 588 21.23 2.36 27.40
C MET A 588 21.01 1.96 28.88
N ASP A 589 19.98 2.49 29.55
CA ASP A 589 19.86 2.48 31.03
C ASP A 589 19.65 1.07 31.65
N ASP A 590 19.27 0.08 30.83
CA ASP A 590 19.07 -1.33 31.23
C ASP A 590 20.03 -2.32 30.55
N LEU A 591 20.97 -1.84 29.72
CA LEU A 591 22.05 -2.66 29.20
C LEU A 591 23.16 -2.77 30.25
N LEU A 592 23.57 -3.98 30.63
CA LEU A 592 24.68 -4.16 31.59
C LEU A 592 26.02 -3.96 30.89
N GLY A 593 26.21 -4.61 29.74
CA GLY A 593 27.43 -4.54 28.94
C GLY A 593 27.48 -5.65 27.89
N LEU A 594 28.70 -5.99 27.42
CA LEU A 594 28.91 -7.02 26.40
C LEU A 594 29.73 -8.19 26.94
N LEU A 595 29.24 -9.41 26.66
CA LEU A 595 29.95 -10.66 26.88
C LEU A 595 30.67 -11.09 25.59
N ARG A 596 32.00 -11.12 25.60
CA ARG A 596 32.82 -11.69 24.52
C ARG A 596 33.10 -13.16 24.81
N ILE A 597 32.64 -14.03 23.91
CA ILE A 597 32.85 -15.48 23.94
C ILE A 597 33.87 -15.83 22.86
N ARG A 598 35.11 -16.08 23.24
CA ARG A 598 36.12 -16.63 22.32
C ARG A 598 35.90 -18.11 22.15
N ILE A 599 35.50 -18.55 20.96
CA ILE A 599 35.49 -19.97 20.60
C ILE A 599 36.90 -20.34 20.16
N LYS A 600 37.60 -21.17 20.94
CA LYS A 600 39.00 -21.57 20.71
C LYS A 600 39.06 -22.69 19.67
N ARG A 601 38.67 -23.91 20.06
CA ARG A 601 38.69 -25.09 19.20
C ARG A 601 37.61 -26.10 19.55
N GLY A 602 37.35 -27.02 18.62
CA GLY A 602 36.66 -28.28 18.90
C GLY A 602 37.68 -29.39 19.20
N VAL A 603 37.25 -30.41 19.94
CA VAL A 603 38.07 -31.58 20.28
C VAL A 603 37.23 -32.85 20.08
N ASN A 604 37.73 -33.78 19.24
CA ASN A 604 37.12 -35.07 18.92
C ASN A 604 35.61 -34.99 18.61
N LEU A 605 35.23 -34.03 17.76
CA LEU A 605 33.85 -33.82 17.33
C LEU A 605 33.34 -35.01 16.48
N ALA A 606 32.03 -35.27 16.51
CA ALA A 606 31.46 -36.38 15.74
C ALA A 606 31.63 -36.22 14.22
N VAL A 607 32.13 -37.28 13.58
CA VAL A 607 32.15 -37.47 12.12
C VAL A 607 30.71 -37.54 11.60
N ARG A 608 30.44 -36.79 10.52
CA ARG A 608 29.13 -36.71 9.85
C ARG A 608 29.25 -36.96 8.35
N ASP A 609 30.33 -36.44 7.74
CA ASP A 609 30.79 -36.76 6.38
C ASP A 609 31.49 -38.14 6.33
N ILE A 610 31.88 -38.61 5.14
CA ILE A 610 32.42 -39.98 4.90
C ILE A 610 33.58 -40.37 5.86
N ASN A 611 34.45 -39.41 6.19
CA ASN A 611 35.67 -39.63 7.01
C ASN A 611 35.96 -38.46 7.97
N SER A 612 35.11 -37.42 8.03
CA SER A 612 35.39 -36.17 8.76
C SER A 612 34.10 -35.36 8.96
N SER A 613 34.24 -34.05 9.23
CA SER A 613 33.17 -33.05 9.21
C SER A 613 33.77 -31.69 8.79
N ASP A 614 32.94 -30.77 8.30
CA ASP A 614 33.22 -29.34 8.05
C ASP A 614 32.58 -28.47 9.17
N PRO A 615 33.03 -28.55 10.45
CA PRO A 615 32.30 -27.95 11.58
C PRO A 615 32.34 -26.42 11.67
N TYR A 616 31.24 -25.87 12.19
CA TYR A 616 31.15 -24.52 12.74
C TYR A 616 30.30 -24.47 14.02
N VAL A 617 30.52 -23.44 14.83
CA VAL A 617 29.78 -23.21 16.08
C VAL A 617 28.75 -22.10 15.88
N VAL A 618 27.54 -22.31 16.38
CA VAL A 618 26.50 -21.29 16.57
C VAL A 618 26.31 -21.06 18.06
N VAL A 619 26.37 -19.80 18.50
CA VAL A 619 26.08 -19.38 19.87
C VAL A 619 24.79 -18.57 19.89
N LYS A 620 23.89 -18.89 20.80
CA LYS A 620 22.63 -18.18 21.05
C LYS A 620 22.49 -17.84 22.53
N MET A 621 21.77 -16.76 22.82
CA MET A 621 21.32 -16.43 24.17
C MET A 621 19.80 -16.35 24.21
N GLY A 622 19.20 -16.53 25.38
CA GLY A 622 17.75 -16.33 25.59
C GLY A 622 17.26 -14.93 25.18
N LYS A 623 15.93 -14.75 25.14
CA LYS A 623 15.27 -13.47 24.77
C LYS A 623 15.77 -12.30 25.66
N GLN A 624 16.70 -11.48 25.15
CA GLN A 624 17.14 -10.24 25.79
C GLN A 624 16.13 -9.12 25.46
N VAL A 625 15.97 -8.14 26.35
CA VAL A 625 15.00 -7.03 26.19
C VAL A 625 15.71 -5.81 25.62
N ILE A 626 15.19 -5.25 24.53
CA ILE A 626 15.65 -4.00 23.94
C ILE A 626 14.47 -3.02 23.95
N TYR A 627 14.58 -1.95 24.73
CA TYR A 627 13.53 -0.93 24.80
C TYR A 627 13.61 0.03 23.61
N VAL A 628 12.48 0.30 22.96
CA VAL A 628 12.37 1.34 21.94
C VAL A 628 11.32 2.35 22.39
N VAL A 629 11.77 3.43 23.04
CA VAL A 629 10.91 4.57 23.38
C VAL A 629 10.75 5.44 22.15
N THR A 630 9.53 5.48 21.58
CA THR A 630 9.20 6.40 20.51
C THR A 630 8.49 7.63 21.09
N ILE A 631 9.20 8.75 21.21
CA ILE A 631 8.59 10.02 21.61
C ILE A 631 7.83 10.57 20.39
N ILE A 632 6.49 10.60 20.49
CA ILE A 632 5.64 11.26 19.51
C ILE A 632 5.25 12.64 20.08
N GLU A 633 6.00 13.67 19.69
CA GLU A 633 5.63 15.05 20.02
C GLU A 633 4.44 15.51 19.15
N TYR A 634 3.30 15.73 19.80
CA TYR A 634 2.19 16.51 19.22
C TYR A 634 2.39 17.99 19.55
N SER A 635 1.92 18.87 18.66
CA SER A 635 1.97 20.34 18.85
C SER A 635 0.98 20.89 19.89
N ILE A 636 0.65 20.08 20.90
CA ILE A 636 -0.16 20.39 22.09
C ILE A 636 0.50 19.65 23.25
N SER A 637 0.73 20.32 24.37
CA SER A 637 1.72 19.95 25.42
C SER A 637 1.39 18.70 26.27
N ILE A 638 1.17 17.55 25.65
CA ILE A 638 0.94 16.25 26.29
C ILE A 638 1.79 15.18 25.59
N SER A 639 2.93 14.83 26.18
CA SER A 639 3.79 13.73 25.72
C SER A 639 3.23 12.39 26.22
N ILE A 640 2.81 11.52 25.30
CA ILE A 640 2.42 10.13 25.63
C ILE A 640 3.62 9.22 25.34
N ASN A 641 4.33 8.81 26.39
CA ASN A 641 5.38 7.81 26.28
C ASN A 641 4.76 6.42 26.08
N ILE A 642 4.96 5.83 24.89
CA ILE A 642 4.65 4.43 24.62
C ILE A 642 5.96 3.64 24.78
N GLN A 643 6.02 2.80 25.81
CA GLN A 643 7.14 1.89 26.04
C GLN A 643 6.91 0.61 25.21
N ILE A 644 7.79 0.36 24.23
CA ILE A 644 7.75 -0.85 23.40
C ILE A 644 8.93 -1.74 23.80
N ASN A 645 8.63 -2.96 24.24
CA ASN A 645 9.61 -3.98 24.56
C ASN A 645 9.85 -4.84 23.31
N VAL A 646 11.02 -4.71 22.69
CA VAL A 646 11.45 -5.58 21.59
C VAL A 646 12.30 -6.69 22.17
N TYR A 647 11.89 -7.94 22.00
CA TYR A 647 12.65 -9.10 22.45
C TYR A 647 13.54 -9.60 21.32
N CYS A 648 14.85 -9.60 21.53
CA CYS A 648 15.82 -10.07 20.54
C CYS A 648 16.42 -11.40 20.98
N VAL A 649 16.50 -12.35 20.05
CA VAL A 649 17.31 -13.58 20.19
C VAL A 649 18.58 -13.35 19.40
N GLN A 650 19.69 -13.18 20.12
CA GLN A 650 21.00 -13.02 19.50
C GLN A 650 21.54 -14.37 19.04
N LYS A 651 22.12 -14.39 17.84
CA LYS A 651 22.64 -15.60 17.19
C LYS A 651 23.94 -15.28 16.46
N LEU A 652 25.05 -15.75 16.98
CA LEU A 652 26.38 -15.57 16.39
C LEU A 652 26.91 -16.91 15.87
N LYS A 653 27.85 -16.87 14.93
CA LYS A 653 28.48 -18.08 14.37
C LYS A 653 29.95 -17.88 14.01
N THR A 654 30.76 -18.93 14.19
CA THR A 654 32.16 -18.95 13.74
C THR A 654 32.25 -19.16 12.23
N ARG A 655 33.48 -19.15 11.67
CA ARG A 655 33.74 -19.81 10.38
C ARG A 655 33.46 -21.31 10.45
N VAL A 656 33.15 -21.87 9.29
CA VAL A 656 33.38 -23.28 8.95
C VAL A 656 34.89 -23.53 8.93
N VAL A 657 35.31 -24.68 9.46
CA VAL A 657 36.65 -25.25 9.27
C VAL A 657 36.45 -26.57 8.56
N ASN A 658 37.05 -26.74 7.38
CA ASN A 658 36.76 -27.89 6.51
C ASN A 658 37.61 -29.12 6.87
N LYS A 659 36.96 -30.28 6.96
CA LYS A 659 37.54 -31.63 7.09
C LYS A 659 38.46 -31.81 8.30
N ASP A 660 38.03 -31.25 9.43
CA ASP A 660 38.73 -31.35 10.70
C ASP A 660 37.74 -31.51 11.87
N VAL A 661 37.89 -32.61 12.62
CA VAL A 661 37.11 -32.88 13.85
C VAL A 661 37.78 -32.36 15.13
N ASN A 662 38.94 -31.68 15.01
CA ASN A 662 39.59 -30.91 16.07
C ASN A 662 39.82 -29.44 15.66
N PRO A 663 38.79 -28.76 15.10
CA PRO A 663 38.95 -27.50 14.35
C PRO A 663 39.41 -26.35 15.25
N GLU A 664 40.43 -25.60 14.84
CA GLU A 664 40.77 -24.33 15.47
C GLU A 664 39.99 -23.16 14.85
N TRP A 665 39.17 -22.50 15.67
CA TRP A 665 38.43 -21.28 15.31
C TRP A 665 39.17 -20.02 15.79
N ASN A 666 39.46 -19.92 17.08
CA ASN A 666 40.02 -18.73 17.72
C ASN A 666 39.25 -17.42 17.36
N GLU A 667 37.92 -17.49 17.23
CA GLU A 667 37.06 -16.36 16.87
C GLU A 667 36.32 -15.81 18.10
N ASP A 668 36.32 -14.48 18.26
CA ASP A 668 35.56 -13.77 19.32
C ASP A 668 34.12 -13.47 18.85
N LEU A 669 33.12 -13.96 19.60
CA LEU A 669 31.70 -13.72 19.38
C LEU A 669 31.13 -12.87 20.54
N THR A 670 30.66 -11.64 20.26
CA THR A 670 30.28 -10.67 21.29
C THR A 670 28.75 -10.48 21.39
N LEU A 671 28.17 -10.82 22.54
CA LEU A 671 26.74 -10.69 22.85
C LEU A 671 26.47 -9.49 23.77
N SER A 672 25.34 -8.79 23.59
CA SER A 672 24.84 -7.78 24.53
C SER A 672 23.99 -8.42 25.63
N VAL A 673 24.20 -8.06 26.90
CA VAL A 673 23.51 -8.68 28.05
C VAL A 673 22.69 -7.64 28.82
N THR A 674 21.37 -7.84 28.89
CA THR A 674 20.45 -7.08 29.77
C THR A 674 20.00 -7.93 30.96
N ASP A 675 19.71 -9.21 30.71
CA ASP A 675 19.45 -10.23 31.73
C ASP A 675 20.58 -11.28 31.75
N PRO A 676 21.39 -11.35 32.84
CA PRO A 676 22.47 -12.32 33.00
C PRO A 676 22.02 -13.67 33.57
N SER A 677 20.74 -13.85 33.89
CA SER A 677 20.18 -15.13 34.35
C SER A 677 19.85 -16.09 33.20
N LEU A 678 19.79 -15.58 31.97
CA LEU A 678 19.52 -16.37 30.77
C LEU A 678 20.73 -17.21 30.35
N THR A 679 20.48 -18.47 30.00
CA THR A 679 21.51 -19.40 29.53
C THR A 679 22.03 -19.03 28.13
N VAL A 680 23.27 -19.43 27.87
CA VAL A 680 23.90 -19.41 26.56
C VAL A 680 23.89 -20.83 26.00
N LEU A 681 23.30 -21.01 24.83
CA LEU A 681 23.25 -22.25 24.07
C LEU A 681 24.30 -22.21 22.96
N LEU A 682 25.27 -23.11 23.05
CA LEU A 682 26.24 -23.41 22.01
C LEU A 682 25.75 -24.65 21.23
N THR A 683 25.80 -24.61 19.90
CA THR A 683 25.50 -25.78 19.06
C THR A 683 26.54 -25.89 17.95
N VAL A 684 27.09 -27.08 17.76
CA VAL A 684 28.01 -27.37 16.66
C VAL A 684 27.22 -27.98 15.50
N TYR A 685 27.56 -27.57 14.28
CA TYR A 685 26.95 -28.05 13.06
C TYR A 685 28.04 -28.45 12.06
N ASP A 686 27.80 -29.52 11.33
CA ASP A 686 28.53 -29.90 10.13
C ASP A 686 28.01 -29.06 8.96
N HIS A 687 28.88 -28.37 8.20
CA HIS A 687 28.42 -27.56 7.08
C HIS A 687 28.25 -28.37 5.80
N ASP A 688 27.01 -28.50 5.34
CA ASP A 688 26.67 -29.34 4.20
C ASP A 688 26.37 -28.49 2.95
N ILE A 689 27.01 -28.83 1.83
CA ILE A 689 26.91 -28.09 0.56
C ILE A 689 25.59 -28.41 -0.18
N PHE A 690 24.99 -29.56 0.10
CA PHE A 690 23.81 -30.07 -0.63
C PHE A 690 22.66 -30.52 0.27
N SER A 691 22.92 -30.80 1.55
CA SER A 691 21.88 -31.09 2.54
C SER A 691 21.56 -29.84 3.39
N LYS A 692 20.91 -30.06 4.54
CA LYS A 692 20.83 -29.08 5.63
C LYS A 692 21.91 -29.43 6.65
N ASP A 693 22.71 -28.44 7.04
CA ASP A 693 23.78 -28.54 8.05
C ASP A 693 23.42 -29.49 9.21
N ASP A 694 24.21 -30.56 9.38
CA ASP A 694 23.87 -31.67 10.27
C ASP A 694 24.33 -31.40 11.70
N LYS A 695 23.55 -31.80 12.71
CA LYS A 695 23.79 -31.32 14.08
C LYS A 695 24.84 -32.18 14.80
N MET A 696 26.01 -31.59 15.05
CA MET A 696 27.15 -32.19 15.79
C MET A 696 27.06 -32.00 17.31
N GLY A 697 25.84 -31.89 17.86
CA GLY A 697 25.59 -31.73 19.30
C GLY A 697 25.51 -30.29 19.82
N ASP A 698 25.18 -30.15 21.11
CA ASP A 698 24.97 -28.86 21.79
C ASP A 698 25.47 -28.84 23.24
N ALA A 699 25.77 -27.66 23.76
CA ALA A 699 26.11 -27.44 25.16
C ALA A 699 25.49 -26.13 25.66
N GLU A 700 24.85 -26.18 26.82
CA GLU A 700 24.33 -25.01 27.53
C GLU A 700 25.21 -24.66 28.74
N PHE A 701 25.43 -23.36 28.95
CA PHE A 701 26.10 -22.85 30.15
C PHE A 701 25.43 -21.57 30.69
N GLU A 702 25.58 -21.37 32.00
CA GLU A 702 25.12 -20.18 32.72
C GLU A 702 26.28 -19.20 32.87
N ILE A 703 26.05 -17.92 32.58
CA ILE A 703 27.06 -16.86 32.78
C ILE A 703 27.00 -16.24 34.17
N LYS A 704 25.99 -16.57 34.97
CA LYS A 704 25.77 -15.97 36.30
C LYS A 704 27.00 -16.05 37.23
N PRO A 705 27.73 -17.18 37.37
CA PRO A 705 28.92 -17.24 38.23
C PRO A 705 30.05 -16.29 37.80
N TYR A 706 30.13 -15.96 36.50
CA TYR A 706 31.08 -14.99 35.94
C TYR A 706 30.63 -13.56 36.24
N ILE A 707 29.34 -13.26 36.06
CA ILE A 707 28.73 -11.95 36.34
C ILE A 707 28.77 -11.62 37.83
N ASP A 708 28.50 -12.59 38.70
CA ASP A 708 28.57 -12.41 40.15
C ASP A 708 30.04 -12.24 40.64
N ALA A 709 31.02 -12.71 39.87
CA ALA A 709 32.45 -12.46 40.12
C ALA A 709 32.95 -11.11 39.55
N LEU A 710 32.38 -10.62 38.44
CA LEU A 710 32.63 -9.25 37.94
C LEU A 710 32.15 -8.16 38.91
N ARG A 711 31.10 -8.46 39.68
CA ARG A 711 30.55 -7.58 40.73
C ARG A 711 31.39 -7.50 41.99
N MET A 712 32.45 -8.31 42.09
CA MET A 712 33.42 -8.17 43.17
C MET A 712 34.36 -7.01 42.81
N HIS A 713 34.66 -6.13 43.76
CA HIS A 713 35.66 -5.08 43.56
C HIS A 713 37.07 -5.70 43.64
N LEU A 714 37.55 -6.21 42.50
CA LEU A 714 38.80 -6.98 42.36
C LEU A 714 40.06 -6.10 42.20
N ASP A 715 39.93 -4.78 42.36
CA ASP A 715 41.02 -3.83 42.21
C ASP A 715 42.21 -4.13 43.12
N GLY A 716 43.40 -4.20 42.52
CA GLY A 716 44.65 -4.49 43.23
C GLY A 716 45.00 -5.98 43.42
N LEU A 717 44.16 -6.92 42.95
CA LEU A 717 44.53 -8.33 42.94
C LEU A 717 45.65 -8.65 41.92
N PRO A 718 46.59 -9.56 42.24
CA PRO A 718 47.64 -9.96 41.33
C PRO A 718 47.09 -10.78 40.15
N SER A 719 47.73 -10.64 38.98
CA SER A 719 47.41 -11.42 37.79
C SER A 719 47.61 -12.92 38.03
N GLY A 720 46.64 -13.74 37.61
CA GLY A 720 46.55 -15.17 37.88
C GLY A 720 45.69 -15.56 39.09
N THR A 721 45.08 -14.60 39.81
CA THR A 721 44.21 -14.91 40.97
C THR A 721 42.91 -15.59 40.53
N ILE A 722 42.64 -16.79 41.04
CA ILE A 722 41.34 -17.47 40.84
C ILE A 722 40.30 -16.86 41.77
N VAL A 723 39.21 -16.33 41.21
CA VAL A 723 38.13 -15.64 41.92
C VAL A 723 37.00 -16.61 42.27
N THR A 724 36.64 -17.50 41.35
CA THR A 724 35.68 -18.60 41.60
C THR A 724 35.93 -19.77 40.65
N THR A 725 35.37 -20.94 40.95
CA THR A 725 35.51 -22.16 40.12
C THR A 725 34.17 -22.88 40.01
N VAL A 726 33.71 -23.09 38.78
CA VAL A 726 32.49 -23.84 38.47
C VAL A 726 32.86 -25.28 38.18
N GLN A 727 32.37 -26.21 39.02
CA GLN A 727 32.68 -27.63 38.91
C GLN A 727 31.74 -28.37 37.93
N PRO A 728 32.20 -29.42 37.22
CA PRO A 728 31.35 -30.31 36.43
C PRO A 728 30.24 -30.94 37.28
N CYS A 729 29.00 -30.91 36.78
CA CYS A 729 27.88 -31.57 37.45
C CYS A 729 26.80 -32.01 36.46
N ARG A 730 25.86 -32.85 36.91
CA ARG A 730 24.75 -33.38 36.07
C ARG A 730 23.80 -32.31 35.49
N ARG A 731 23.97 -31.02 35.82
CA ARG A 731 23.15 -29.91 35.30
C ARG A 731 23.87 -29.12 34.20
N ASN A 732 25.17 -28.86 34.35
CA ASN A 732 25.95 -28.10 33.36
C ASN A 732 26.58 -29.01 32.29
N CYS A 733 27.24 -28.41 31.29
CA CYS A 733 27.91 -29.13 30.19
C CYS A 733 29.43 -29.12 30.33
N LEU A 734 29.98 -28.81 31.51
CA LEU A 734 31.43 -28.80 31.73
C LEU A 734 31.99 -30.23 31.76
N SER A 735 33.07 -30.47 31.03
CA SER A 735 33.89 -31.68 31.18
C SER A 735 34.95 -31.52 32.27
N GLU A 736 35.52 -30.33 32.40
CA GLU A 736 36.58 -29.98 33.36
C GLU A 736 36.18 -28.80 34.26
N GLU A 737 36.94 -28.54 35.33
CA GLU A 737 36.67 -27.42 36.23
C GLU A 737 36.94 -26.06 35.56
N SER A 738 35.90 -25.24 35.49
CA SER A 738 35.98 -23.92 34.85
C SER A 738 36.37 -22.86 35.86
N LYS A 739 37.59 -22.34 35.74
CA LYS A 739 38.13 -21.29 36.60
C LYS A 739 37.82 -19.91 36.05
N VAL A 740 37.34 -19.04 36.92
CA VAL A 740 37.21 -17.60 36.70
C VAL A 740 38.42 -16.94 37.34
N THR A 741 39.28 -16.33 36.52
CA THR A 741 40.61 -15.84 36.90
C THR A 741 40.77 -14.37 36.54
N TRP A 742 41.36 -13.60 37.46
CA TRP A 742 41.77 -12.22 37.22
C TRP A 742 43.12 -12.19 36.52
N ILE A 743 43.18 -11.66 35.31
CA ILE A 743 44.39 -11.61 34.46
C ILE A 743 44.51 -10.19 33.91
N ASP A 744 45.62 -9.53 34.23
CA ASP A 744 46.06 -8.23 33.68
C ASP A 744 44.95 -7.15 33.65
N GLY A 745 44.22 -7.03 34.77
CA GLY A 745 43.14 -6.06 34.95
C GLY A 745 41.80 -6.46 34.34
N LYS A 746 41.62 -7.74 33.97
CA LYS A 746 40.38 -8.27 33.37
C LYS A 746 40.00 -9.61 33.99
N LEU A 747 38.70 -9.87 34.11
CA LEU A 747 38.20 -11.18 34.50
C LEU A 747 38.08 -12.08 33.25
N VAL A 748 38.57 -13.31 33.35
CA VAL A 748 38.59 -14.29 32.26
C VAL A 748 38.06 -15.62 32.79
N GLN A 749 37.18 -16.30 32.05
CA GLN A 749 36.75 -17.66 32.42
C GLN A 749 37.00 -18.62 31.25
N ASP A 750 37.76 -19.68 31.49
CA ASP A 750 37.94 -20.76 30.51
C ASP A 750 36.89 -21.86 30.71
N LEU A 751 36.33 -22.34 29.60
CA LEU A 751 35.24 -23.32 29.53
C LEU A 751 35.67 -24.48 28.62
N VAL A 752 35.54 -25.72 29.12
CA VAL A 752 35.58 -26.93 28.27
C VAL A 752 34.19 -27.55 28.31
N LEU A 753 33.49 -27.52 27.18
CA LEU A 753 32.07 -27.84 27.07
C LEU A 753 31.87 -29.15 26.33
N ARG A 754 31.47 -30.21 27.05
CA ARG A 754 31.07 -31.49 26.46
C ARG A 754 29.72 -31.36 25.77
N LEU A 755 29.69 -31.76 24.50
CA LEU A 755 28.48 -31.72 23.69
C LEU A 755 27.52 -32.86 24.10
N ARG A 756 26.23 -32.52 24.13
CA ARG A 756 25.09 -33.39 24.34
C ARG A 756 24.39 -33.66 23.01
N HIS A 757 23.52 -34.67 23.00
CA HIS A 757 22.77 -35.11 21.81
C HIS A 757 23.67 -35.52 20.62
N VAL A 758 24.88 -36.00 20.92
CA VAL A 758 25.92 -36.45 19.99
C VAL A 758 26.76 -37.55 20.65
N GLU A 759 27.49 -38.32 19.86
CA GLU A 759 28.28 -39.48 20.30
C GLU A 759 29.60 -39.07 20.98
N CYS A 760 30.25 -38.02 20.44
CA CYS A 760 31.47 -37.43 20.97
C CYS A 760 31.62 -35.96 20.54
N GLY A 761 32.43 -35.22 21.30
CA GLY A 761 32.81 -33.85 20.98
C GLY A 761 32.84 -32.95 22.22
N GLU A 762 33.88 -32.14 22.31
CA GLU A 762 33.98 -31.03 23.26
C GLU A 762 34.36 -29.74 22.55
N VAL A 763 34.00 -28.59 23.12
CA VAL A 763 34.34 -27.26 22.60
C VAL A 763 35.02 -26.45 23.70
N GLU A 764 36.21 -25.95 23.39
CA GLU A 764 36.94 -25.01 24.24
C GLU A 764 36.49 -23.58 23.93
N ALA A 765 36.09 -22.85 24.96
CA ALA A 765 35.69 -21.45 24.88
C ALA A 765 36.29 -20.64 26.03
N GLN A 766 36.29 -19.30 25.89
CA GLN A 766 36.70 -18.39 26.95
C GLN A 766 35.76 -17.17 27.01
N LEU A 767 35.29 -16.82 28.20
CA LEU A 767 34.50 -15.62 28.45
C LEU A 767 35.41 -14.46 28.85
N GLN A 768 35.13 -13.28 28.30
CA GLN A 768 35.63 -11.98 28.76
C GLN A 768 34.50 -10.94 28.71
N TRP A 769 34.54 -9.94 29.58
CA TRP A 769 33.56 -8.84 29.61
C TRP A 769 34.10 -7.59 28.93
N ILE A 770 33.20 -6.76 28.41
CA ILE A 770 33.49 -5.43 27.85
C ILE A 770 32.39 -4.48 28.30
N ASP A 771 32.76 -3.52 29.14
CA ASP A 771 31.90 -2.43 29.57
C ASP A 771 31.71 -1.39 28.45
N LEU A 772 30.52 -0.79 28.40
CA LEU A 772 30.16 0.23 27.42
C LEU A 772 29.95 1.59 28.09
N PRO A 773 30.59 2.68 27.61
CA PRO A 773 30.33 4.02 28.11
C PRO A 773 28.85 4.39 27.99
N GLY A 774 28.20 4.67 29.12
CA GLY A 774 26.76 4.98 29.18
C GLY A 774 25.83 3.79 29.39
N SER A 775 26.35 2.55 29.43
CA SER A 775 25.58 1.40 29.94
C SER A 775 25.43 1.45 31.45
N LYS A 776 24.56 0.59 31.99
CA LYS A 776 24.27 0.45 33.43
C LYS A 776 25.48 -0.04 34.26
N GLY A 777 26.45 -0.69 33.61
CA GLY A 777 27.53 -1.43 34.27
C GLY A 777 27.04 -2.74 34.90
N LEU A 778 27.86 -3.33 35.77
CA LEU A 778 27.56 -4.56 36.51
C LEU A 778 27.49 -4.37 38.02
#